data_AF-A0A3E0K548-F1
#
_entry.id   AF-A0A3E0K548-F1
#
_cell.length_a   1.000
_cell.length_b   1.000
_cell.length_c   1.000
_cell.angle_alpha   90.00
_cell.angle_beta   90.00
_cell.angle_gamma   90.00
#
_symmetry.space_group_name_H-M   'P 1'
#
loop_
_entity.id
_entity.type
_entity.pdbx_description
1 polymer ?
#
loop_
_entity_poly.entity_id
_entity_poly.type
_entity_poly.pdbx_seq_one_letter_code
_entity_poly.pdbx_strand_id
1 'polypeptide(L)'
;MMIRHILKWNPANVNTGYVKKIYISDSKIVFIMNDYFRNKLLNNIARTDVCISCEDEDGNTLFRSSSTHVDDQNNIEIFVPIEKINVDKNLPLWIHVGNNKYKLSINKHLELPMIYNQKTKYFYRLIISKNNILGIERINNEEYISIDSLSIYNKNINITLSLVLPSHFTEIIKNPKNFSLIIEAISDETSHRITEINFDNIHNYYSCTIQLSTQLPVQKIDTIHKLTFSLNKKDSKSYFNNLPIQIKSNALFNNELIVIDNDSYFLNTVLDENNNDTSQYIIKVEKLKFEPRVKLVEKVSLNSFKITIEFYGKYSHAILNQVKTDPLLLFVERSNKATMLYKAKINRFTQNTEVVEAIIDETSVLKNSTFSTGIWDAFLKLGDKIFPVANPRKNLIQYYRAYNYPQIVIKNQLDQYSLKLYYNFKGYLSLLIRDYVIFKNLKSISFINRKLHINGNVNIMKPNKGLSGSYLGEISIPVPFEKPVVLPINIQLQKTDKNDIEYKFLIKSLVKINKKISKKIITAKTYSNWIVQSTDEQFKFRFPIISEKEVNIGISQLIKTNRFISKSKKLLDKFKIPTYKLFTKILPVKKNTFVFQSFYGNSYADNPKAIYEKLYELEGDKNKYVWVLKDSNLFTGKKAKIVKPFSWKYYYYMARAQFFINNANFPDFFIKRKNTFFLQTWHGTPLKKLGLDVPKDASAYAANSDIKLLERTKKWDILISPNEYTSEIMKRAYQLNIPIKTIGYPRNDQLVNVDKEKIEKVKEYFNIPKDKKVILYAPTWREDDDKKESYRLKFNVNKFYKTLKNKYVILLRLHYFDAKRMQLKDYSDFIINATYYNDIGDLYNIADILITDYSSVMFDFSITKKPMIFYAYDYAKYQDKLRGFYLDFKAIAPGPIVKDSDELLFTIKNIEKINEKYKTKYEKFRNQFCSHESGNASLETINILNRFRKGEKIE
;
A
#
# COMPACT_ATOMS: atom_id res chain seq x y z
N MET A 1 26.25 -26.80 51.56
CA MET A 1 26.07 -25.35 51.28
C MET A 1 24.59 -24.96 51.25
N MET A 2 23.82 -25.29 52.29
CA MET A 2 22.76 -24.39 52.72
C MET A 2 23.43 -23.23 53.48
N ILE A 3 22.75 -22.08 53.55
CA ILE A 3 23.04 -20.88 54.38
C ILE A 3 23.85 -19.78 53.68
N ARG A 4 23.50 -18.49 53.73
CA ARG A 4 22.29 -17.71 54.09
C ARG A 4 22.65 -16.28 53.66
N HIS A 5 21.78 -15.51 53.00
CA HIS A 5 21.76 -14.08 53.32
C HIS A 5 21.16 -14.00 54.72
N ILE A 6 22.03 -13.97 55.72
CA ILE A 6 21.65 -13.61 57.09
C ILE A 6 21.25 -12.14 56.99
N LEU A 7 19.94 -11.88 56.89
CA LEU A 7 19.40 -10.65 57.47
C LEU A 7 19.84 -10.70 58.93
N LYS A 8 20.86 -9.89 59.29
CA LYS A 8 21.31 -9.75 60.67
C LYS A 8 20.19 -9.07 61.45
N TRP A 9 19.19 -9.85 61.83
CA TRP A 9 18.24 -9.46 62.85
C TRP A 9 18.91 -9.65 64.21
N ASN A 10 18.86 -8.62 65.04
CA ASN A 10 19.42 -8.65 66.38
C ASN A 10 18.55 -9.57 67.24
N PRO A 11 19.04 -10.75 67.67
CA PRO A 11 18.20 -11.73 68.33
C PRO A 11 17.75 -11.24 69.71
N ALA A 12 16.48 -11.43 70.03
CA ALA A 12 16.01 -11.22 71.39
C ALA A 12 16.65 -12.30 72.31
N ASN A 13 17.54 -11.88 73.21
CA ASN A 13 18.11 -12.75 74.23
C ASN A 13 17.04 -13.03 75.29
N VAL A 14 16.44 -14.21 75.24
CA VAL A 14 15.41 -14.64 76.20
C VAL A 14 16.10 -15.46 77.27
N ASN A 15 16.52 -14.83 78.36
CA ASN A 15 17.25 -15.55 79.40
C ASN A 15 16.27 -16.12 80.44
N THR A 16 15.52 -17.19 80.11
CA THR A 16 14.84 -18.04 81.11
C THR A 16 14.54 -19.46 80.61
N GLY A 17 14.66 -20.43 81.52
CA GLY A 17 14.17 -21.81 81.39
C GLY A 17 15.16 -22.73 80.68
N TYR A 18 14.96 -22.96 79.39
CA TYR A 18 15.75 -23.90 78.59
C TYR A 18 16.12 -23.37 77.20
N VAL A 19 15.63 -22.18 76.85
CA VAL A 19 15.82 -21.56 75.54
C VAL A 19 16.69 -20.32 75.71
N LYS A 20 17.77 -20.25 74.92
CA LYS A 20 18.72 -19.14 74.86
C LYS A 20 18.27 -18.07 73.88
N LYS A 21 17.72 -18.51 72.74
CA LYS A 21 17.38 -17.65 71.61
C LYS A 21 16.30 -18.30 70.74
N ILE A 22 15.46 -17.47 70.15
CA ILE A 22 14.42 -17.90 69.20
C ILE A 22 14.56 -17.05 67.94
N TYR A 23 14.51 -17.69 66.77
CA TYR A 23 14.52 -17.00 65.48
C TYR A 23 13.81 -17.85 64.43
N ILE A 24 13.59 -17.33 63.22
CA ILE A 24 12.82 -18.02 62.18
C ILE A 24 13.64 -18.07 60.89
N SER A 25 13.63 -19.22 60.20
CA SER A 25 14.42 -19.49 58.98
C SER A 25 13.62 -20.40 58.03
N ASP A 26 13.50 -20.03 56.76
CA ASP A 26 12.93 -20.85 55.67
C ASP A 26 11.64 -21.61 56.03
N SER A 27 10.64 -20.89 56.54
CA SER A 27 9.33 -21.45 56.96
C SER A 27 9.35 -22.29 58.25
N LYS A 28 10.41 -22.19 59.05
CA LYS A 28 10.56 -22.90 60.34
C LYS A 28 10.93 -21.94 61.47
N ILE A 29 10.34 -22.13 62.65
CA ILE A 29 10.77 -21.48 63.89
C ILE A 29 11.91 -22.32 64.47
N VAL A 30 13.01 -21.67 64.84
CA VAL A 30 14.21 -22.29 65.39
C VAL A 30 14.36 -21.87 66.84
N PHE A 31 14.35 -22.83 67.75
CA PHE A 31 14.64 -22.62 69.17
C PHE A 31 16.08 -23.08 69.44
N ILE A 32 16.91 -22.17 69.93
CA ILE A 32 18.27 -22.47 70.40
C ILE A 32 18.20 -22.69 71.91
N MET A 33 18.61 -23.86 72.38
CA MET A 33 18.60 -24.18 73.80
C MET A 33 19.75 -23.50 74.57
N ASN A 34 19.55 -23.27 75.86
CA ASN A 34 20.58 -22.69 76.74
C ASN A 34 21.61 -23.72 77.21
N ASP A 35 22.75 -23.21 77.68
CA ASP A 35 23.92 -24.04 77.97
C ASP A 35 23.65 -25.01 79.15
N TYR A 36 22.77 -24.63 80.08
CA TYR A 36 22.32 -25.49 81.19
C TYR A 36 21.55 -26.73 80.68
N PHE A 37 20.59 -26.54 79.77
CA PHE A 37 19.83 -27.64 79.18
C PHE A 37 20.71 -28.54 78.29
N ARG A 38 21.61 -27.91 77.52
CA ARG A 38 22.59 -28.59 76.67
C ARG A 38 23.50 -29.52 77.47
N ASN A 39 24.05 -29.05 78.59
CA ASN A 39 24.93 -29.87 79.43
C ASN A 39 24.18 -31.03 80.10
N LYS A 40 22.91 -30.84 80.46
CA LYS A 40 22.06 -31.92 81.00
C LYS A 40 21.75 -33.02 79.96
N LEU A 41 21.71 -32.66 78.67
CA LEU A 41 21.48 -33.57 77.55
C LEU A 41 22.73 -34.32 77.11
N LEU A 42 23.88 -33.63 77.00
CA LEU A 42 25.14 -34.17 76.49
C LEU A 42 25.67 -35.38 77.28
N ASN A 43 25.36 -35.46 78.57
CA ASN A 43 25.76 -36.60 79.41
C ASN A 43 24.98 -37.91 79.13
N ASN A 44 23.93 -37.88 78.30
CA ASN A 44 23.08 -39.05 78.00
C ASN A 44 22.95 -39.36 76.50
N ILE A 45 23.82 -38.80 75.64
CA ILE A 45 23.69 -38.94 74.19
C ILE A 45 24.39 -40.19 73.68
N ALA A 46 23.76 -41.34 73.91
CA ALA A 46 23.70 -42.37 72.88
C ALA A 46 22.26 -42.38 72.35
N ARG A 47 22.02 -41.58 71.30
CA ARG A 47 20.76 -41.51 70.52
C ARG A 47 19.46 -41.42 71.36
N THR A 48 19.21 -40.28 71.97
CA THR A 48 17.84 -39.93 72.38
C THR A 48 17.28 -38.84 71.46
N ASP A 49 16.16 -39.15 70.82
CA ASP A 49 15.40 -38.25 69.96
C ASP A 49 14.84 -37.09 70.80
N VAL A 50 15.48 -35.93 70.72
CA VAL A 50 14.91 -34.71 71.29
C VAL A 50 13.91 -34.16 70.28
N CYS A 51 12.67 -34.01 70.72
CA CYS A 51 11.63 -33.47 69.86
C CYS A 51 10.77 -32.46 70.61
N ILE A 52 10.33 -31.43 69.88
CA ILE A 52 9.31 -30.53 70.38
C ILE A 52 7.97 -31.04 69.87
N SER A 53 7.03 -31.21 70.80
CA SER A 53 5.63 -31.32 70.45
C SER A 53 4.88 -30.05 70.83
N CYS A 54 3.87 -29.78 70.04
CA CYS A 54 2.80 -28.89 70.41
C CYS A 54 1.55 -29.74 70.58
N GLU A 55 0.87 -29.54 71.70
CA GLU A 55 -0.35 -30.27 72.03
C GLU A 55 -1.49 -29.27 72.20
N ASP A 56 -2.71 -29.70 71.88
CA ASP A 56 -3.90 -28.94 72.22
C ASP A 56 -4.26 -29.12 73.70
N GLU A 57 -5.32 -28.42 74.14
CA GLU A 57 -5.81 -28.45 75.53
C GLU A 57 -6.28 -29.85 75.97
N ASP A 58 -6.60 -30.73 75.01
CA ASP A 58 -7.00 -32.13 75.22
C ASP A 58 -5.80 -33.10 75.24
N GLY A 59 -4.57 -32.60 75.09
CA GLY A 59 -3.32 -33.37 75.15
C GLY A 59 -2.96 -34.09 73.83
N ASN A 60 -3.68 -33.83 72.74
CA ASN A 60 -3.40 -34.42 71.44
C ASN A 60 -2.24 -33.69 70.78
N THR A 61 -1.26 -34.44 70.28
CA THR A 61 -0.09 -33.86 69.61
C THR A 61 -0.46 -33.32 68.23
N LEU A 62 -0.54 -32.00 68.11
CA LEU A 62 -0.83 -31.29 66.85
C LEU A 62 0.34 -31.37 65.87
N PHE A 63 1.56 -31.28 66.38
CA PHE A 63 2.75 -31.66 65.63
C PHE A 63 3.86 -32.10 66.58
N ARG A 64 4.70 -33.01 66.09
CA ARG A 64 5.96 -33.43 66.73
C ARG A 64 7.08 -33.24 65.70
N SER A 65 8.10 -32.48 66.06
CA SER A 65 9.25 -32.26 65.20
C SER A 65 10.49 -32.92 65.81
N SER A 66 11.02 -33.93 65.13
CA SER A 66 12.17 -34.74 65.55
C SER A 66 13.51 -34.25 65.01
N SER A 67 13.54 -33.17 64.24
CA SER A 67 14.79 -32.64 63.71
C SER A 67 15.48 -31.77 64.77
N THR A 68 16.42 -32.37 65.50
CA THR A 68 17.48 -31.65 66.20
C THR A 68 18.68 -31.53 65.29
N HIS A 69 19.10 -30.30 65.02
CA HIS A 69 20.37 -30.03 64.37
C HIS A 69 21.29 -29.40 65.41
N VAL A 70 22.49 -29.96 65.55
CA VAL A 70 23.53 -29.35 66.36
C VAL A 70 24.33 -28.49 65.41
N ASP A 71 24.26 -27.17 65.60
CA ASP A 71 24.99 -26.23 64.76
C ASP A 71 26.51 -26.32 65.02
N ASP A 72 27.32 -25.67 64.20
CA ASP A 72 28.79 -25.71 64.31
C ASP A 72 29.31 -25.09 65.62
N GLN A 73 28.47 -24.33 66.34
CA GLN A 73 28.74 -23.77 67.66
C GLN A 73 28.20 -24.68 68.79
N ASN A 74 27.77 -25.87 68.38
CA ASN A 74 27.38 -26.99 69.22
C ASN A 74 26.08 -26.69 70.00
N ASN A 75 25.26 -25.76 69.48
CA ASN A 75 23.95 -25.42 70.00
C ASN A 75 22.89 -26.38 69.47
N ILE A 76 21.93 -26.74 70.32
CA ILE A 76 20.81 -27.61 69.93
C ILE A 76 19.72 -26.72 69.32
N GLU A 77 19.53 -26.85 68.00
CA GLU A 77 18.48 -26.19 67.24
C GLU A 77 17.30 -27.14 67.05
N ILE A 78 16.11 -26.69 67.44
CA ILE A 78 14.87 -27.44 67.24
C ILE A 78 13.96 -26.65 66.29
N PHE A 79 13.53 -27.31 65.22
CA PHE A 79 12.75 -26.69 64.15
C PHE A 79 11.25 -26.96 64.29
N VAL A 80 10.43 -25.94 64.10
CA VAL A 80 8.97 -26.08 64.00
C VAL A 80 8.48 -25.49 62.69
N PRO A 81 7.89 -26.29 61.77
CA PRO A 81 7.31 -25.76 60.55
C PRO A 81 6.14 -24.81 60.87
N ILE A 82 6.20 -23.58 60.36
CA ILE A 82 5.20 -22.52 60.61
C ILE A 82 3.81 -22.96 60.12
N GLU A 83 3.76 -23.70 59.02
CA GLU A 83 2.53 -24.24 58.41
C GLU A 83 1.79 -25.26 59.28
N LYS A 84 2.38 -25.73 60.39
CA LYS A 84 1.75 -26.67 61.33
C LYS A 84 1.21 -26.02 62.62
N ILE A 85 1.41 -24.72 62.83
CA ILE A 85 0.92 -24.00 64.01
C ILE A 85 -0.41 -23.34 63.64
N ASN A 86 -1.48 -23.76 64.29
CA ASN A 86 -2.81 -23.21 64.05
C ASN A 86 -3.00 -21.92 64.87
N VAL A 87 -3.54 -20.89 64.20
CA VAL A 87 -3.41 -19.47 64.57
C VAL A 87 -4.29 -19.09 65.76
N ASP A 88 -5.36 -19.84 66.01
CA ASP A 88 -6.43 -19.47 66.94
C ASP A 88 -6.44 -20.28 68.24
N LYS A 89 -5.39 -21.05 68.53
CA LYS A 89 -5.31 -21.86 69.76
C LYS A 89 -4.12 -21.45 70.62
N ASN A 90 -4.32 -21.43 71.92
CA ASN A 90 -3.28 -21.16 72.91
C ASN A 90 -2.49 -22.45 73.12
N LEU A 91 -1.32 -22.55 72.51
CA LEU A 91 -0.68 -23.84 72.29
C LEU A 91 0.54 -24.03 73.20
N PRO A 92 0.45 -24.91 74.22
CA PRO A 92 1.58 -25.22 75.08
C PRO A 92 2.64 -26.03 74.30
N LEU A 93 3.89 -25.56 74.41
CA LEU A 93 5.04 -26.24 73.83
C LEU A 93 5.68 -27.17 74.86
N TRP A 94 5.96 -28.40 74.43
CA TRP A 94 6.60 -29.43 75.25
C TRP A 94 7.87 -29.91 74.57
N ILE A 95 8.96 -30.01 75.33
CA ILE A 95 10.19 -30.69 74.91
C ILE A 95 10.16 -32.10 75.47
N HIS A 96 10.35 -33.08 74.60
CA HIS A 96 10.53 -34.47 74.98
C HIS A 96 12.00 -34.85 74.83
N VAL A 97 12.56 -35.44 75.88
CA VAL A 97 13.93 -35.98 75.92
C VAL A 97 13.84 -37.42 76.39
N GLY A 98 13.95 -38.37 75.45
CA GLY A 98 13.60 -39.77 75.72
C GLY A 98 12.12 -39.88 76.13
N ASN A 99 11.85 -40.54 77.26
CA ASN A 99 10.49 -40.68 77.81
C ASN A 99 10.04 -39.49 78.69
N ASN A 100 10.92 -38.53 78.95
CA ASN A 100 10.62 -37.41 79.84
C ASN A 100 10.09 -36.22 79.04
N LYS A 101 8.99 -35.63 79.53
CA LYS A 101 8.30 -34.50 78.91
C LYS A 101 8.40 -33.26 79.80
N TYR A 102 8.91 -32.16 79.24
CA TYR A 102 9.15 -30.90 79.94
C TYR A 102 8.36 -29.77 79.28
N LYS A 103 7.64 -28.96 80.06
CA LYS A 103 6.93 -27.77 79.53
C LYS A 103 7.92 -26.65 79.25
N LEU A 104 7.83 -26.02 78.08
CA LEU A 104 8.73 -24.94 77.69
C LEU A 104 8.38 -23.65 78.45
N SER A 105 9.29 -23.13 79.29
CA SER A 105 9.05 -21.90 80.07
C SER A 105 9.73 -20.68 79.44
N ILE A 106 8.93 -19.67 79.07
CA ILE A 106 9.33 -18.38 78.51
C ILE A 106 8.69 -17.29 79.37
N ASN A 107 9.50 -16.61 80.19
CA ASN A 107 9.01 -15.73 81.26
C ASN A 107 8.71 -14.29 80.84
N LYS A 108 8.88 -13.94 79.55
CA LYS A 108 8.55 -12.62 79.01
C LYS A 108 7.60 -12.76 77.83
N HIS A 109 6.72 -11.78 77.68
CA HIS A 109 5.98 -11.60 76.43
C HIS A 109 7.00 -11.19 75.35
N LEU A 110 7.05 -11.95 74.26
CA LEU A 110 7.98 -11.74 73.15
C LEU A 110 7.21 -11.68 71.84
N GLU A 111 7.35 -10.55 71.17
CA GLU A 111 6.90 -10.36 69.79
C GLU A 111 8.12 -10.43 68.87
N LEU A 112 8.13 -11.40 67.95
CA LEU A 112 9.18 -11.53 66.94
C LEU A 112 8.82 -10.71 65.69
N PRO A 113 9.83 -10.25 64.91
CA PRO A 113 9.63 -9.44 63.70
C PRO A 113 8.82 -10.17 62.62
N MET A 114 8.29 -9.40 61.68
CA MET A 114 7.42 -9.86 60.60
C MET A 114 8.16 -10.69 59.55
N ILE A 115 7.51 -11.76 59.05
CA ILE A 115 8.16 -12.72 58.14
C ILE A 115 7.30 -13.02 56.93
N TYR A 116 7.86 -12.81 55.75
CA TYR A 116 7.26 -13.15 54.47
C TYR A 116 7.40 -14.65 54.18
N ASN A 117 6.28 -15.36 54.12
CA ASN A 117 6.27 -16.77 53.72
C ASN A 117 6.18 -16.85 52.20
N GLN A 118 7.23 -17.33 51.53
CA GLN A 118 7.26 -17.40 50.06
C GLN A 118 6.21 -18.36 49.47
N LYS A 119 5.76 -19.35 50.26
CA LYS A 119 4.84 -20.41 49.85
C LYS A 119 3.38 -19.95 49.96
N THR A 120 3.04 -19.22 51.04
CA THR A 120 1.70 -18.67 51.25
C THR A 120 1.54 -17.22 50.79
N LYS A 121 2.65 -16.52 50.50
CA LYS A 121 2.76 -15.10 50.09
C LYS A 121 2.20 -14.07 51.09
N TYR A 122 2.14 -14.41 52.38
CA TYR A 122 1.71 -13.49 53.44
C TYR A 122 2.83 -13.16 54.42
N PHE A 123 2.69 -12.03 55.10
CA PHE A 123 3.51 -11.67 56.26
C PHE A 123 2.86 -12.17 57.55
N TYR A 124 3.67 -12.73 58.44
CA TYR A 124 3.22 -13.26 59.72
C TYR A 124 4.02 -12.67 60.89
N ARG A 125 3.36 -12.43 62.03
CA ARG A 125 3.95 -12.03 63.31
C ARG A 125 3.66 -13.11 64.34
N LEU A 126 4.70 -13.57 65.06
CA LEU A 126 4.57 -14.60 66.11
C LEU A 126 4.51 -13.93 67.47
N ILE A 127 3.47 -14.26 68.25
CA ILE A 127 3.26 -13.73 69.60
C ILE A 127 3.41 -14.88 70.61
N ILE A 128 4.35 -14.74 71.54
CA ILE A 128 4.60 -15.72 72.60
C ILE A 128 4.45 -15.03 73.96
N SER A 129 3.67 -15.62 74.87
CA SER A 129 3.53 -15.11 76.24
C SER A 129 3.38 -16.25 77.23
N LYS A 130 4.04 -16.10 78.39
CA LYS A 130 3.93 -16.99 79.57
C LYS A 130 3.80 -18.46 79.20
N ASN A 131 4.80 -18.99 78.48
CA ASN A 131 4.97 -20.41 78.14
C ASN A 131 4.09 -20.96 77.02
N ASN A 132 3.29 -20.12 76.35
CA ASN A 132 2.46 -20.53 75.22
C ASN A 132 2.78 -19.70 73.97
N ILE A 133 2.64 -20.33 72.80
CA ILE A 133 2.44 -19.58 71.55
C ILE A 133 1.01 -19.06 71.62
N LEU A 134 0.85 -17.74 71.78
CA LEU A 134 -0.48 -17.11 71.87
C LEU A 134 -1.14 -17.01 70.49
N GLY A 135 -0.34 -16.93 69.42
CA GLY A 135 -0.86 -16.90 68.06
C GLY A 135 0.21 -16.54 67.01
N ILE A 136 -0.15 -16.77 65.75
CA ILE A 136 0.57 -16.28 64.57
C ILE A 136 -0.36 -15.31 63.85
N GLU A 137 -0.20 -14.02 64.11
CA GLU A 137 -1.00 -13.00 63.46
C GLU A 137 -0.56 -12.85 62.00
N ARG A 138 -1.47 -13.11 61.07
CA ARG A 138 -1.26 -12.79 59.65
C ARG A 138 -1.49 -11.29 59.46
N ILE A 139 -0.43 -10.56 59.12
CA ILE A 139 -0.52 -9.13 58.83
C ILE A 139 -0.87 -8.99 57.36
N ASN A 140 -2.06 -8.45 57.08
CA ASN A 140 -2.48 -8.14 55.72
C ASN A 140 -1.85 -6.80 55.29
N ASN A 141 -0.86 -6.88 54.37
CA ASN A 141 -0.27 -5.87 53.48
C ASN A 141 -0.79 -4.40 53.49
N GLU A 142 -0.32 -3.46 54.32
CA GLU A 142 -0.66 -2.02 54.12
C GLU A 142 0.43 -1.01 54.56
N GLU A 143 1.43 -0.73 53.71
CA GLU A 143 2.25 0.51 53.75
C GLU A 143 2.73 0.88 52.32
N TYR A 144 1.83 1.30 51.42
CA TYR A 144 2.20 1.75 50.06
C TYR A 144 1.03 2.43 49.36
N ILE A 145 1.33 3.28 48.37
CA ILE A 145 0.33 3.71 47.37
C ILE A 145 0.20 2.59 46.33
N SER A 146 -0.99 2.02 46.19
CA SER A 146 -1.26 0.95 45.22
C SER A 146 -1.76 1.55 43.91
N ILE A 147 -1.03 1.33 42.82
CA ILE A 147 -1.58 1.51 41.47
C ILE A 147 -2.18 0.17 41.06
N ASP A 148 -3.50 0.07 41.18
CA ASP A 148 -4.22 -1.17 40.90
C ASP A 148 -4.34 -1.43 39.40
N SER A 149 -4.52 -0.38 38.60
CA SER A 149 -4.42 -0.46 37.14
C SER A 149 -4.07 0.88 36.49
N LEU A 150 -3.19 0.82 35.48
CA LEU A 150 -2.84 1.94 34.62
C LEU A 150 -3.08 1.52 33.16
N SER A 151 -3.93 2.25 32.45
CA SER A 151 -4.23 1.98 31.05
C SER A 151 -4.24 3.26 30.22
N ILE A 152 -3.57 3.22 29.06
CA ILE A 152 -3.60 4.32 28.09
C ILE A 152 -4.27 3.84 26.82
N TYR A 153 -5.40 4.46 26.48
CA TYR A 153 -6.25 4.03 25.38
C TYR A 153 -6.66 5.21 24.51
N ASN A 154 -6.39 5.14 23.21
CA ASN A 154 -6.84 6.13 22.20
C ASN A 154 -6.65 7.60 22.64
N LYS A 155 -5.45 7.96 23.11
CA LYS A 155 -5.08 9.34 23.51
C LYS A 155 -5.71 9.82 24.83
N ASN A 156 -6.36 8.92 25.57
CA ASN A 156 -6.83 9.15 26.93
C ASN A 156 -5.98 8.34 27.92
N ILE A 157 -5.57 8.96 29.02
CA ILE A 157 -4.90 8.28 30.12
C ILE A 157 -5.97 7.98 31.17
N ASN A 158 -6.22 6.70 31.42
CA ASN A 158 -7.11 6.22 32.47
C ASN A 158 -6.27 5.59 33.58
N ILE A 159 -6.23 6.27 34.72
CA ILE A 159 -5.49 5.81 35.90
C ILE A 159 -6.51 5.45 36.98
N THR A 160 -6.44 4.22 37.48
CA THR A 160 -7.15 3.83 38.70
C THR A 160 -6.12 3.66 39.81
N LEU A 161 -6.14 4.59 40.76
CA LEU A 161 -5.28 4.58 41.93
C LEU A 161 -6.09 4.12 43.13
N SER A 162 -5.53 3.24 43.95
CA SER A 162 -6.05 2.98 45.30
C SER A 162 -4.99 3.39 46.30
N LEU A 163 -5.25 4.52 46.95
CA LEU A 163 -4.41 5.03 48.01
C LEU A 163 -4.79 4.31 49.31
N VAL A 164 -3.89 3.51 49.85
CA VAL A 164 -4.07 2.87 51.16
C VAL A 164 -3.21 3.63 52.14
N LEU A 165 -3.86 4.39 53.04
CA LEU A 165 -3.17 5.22 54.04
C LEU A 165 -3.26 4.53 55.41
N PRO A 166 -2.14 4.37 56.14
CA PRO A 166 -2.17 3.83 57.48
C PRO A 166 -2.97 4.71 58.45
N SER A 167 -3.57 4.09 59.47
CA SER A 167 -4.34 4.75 60.54
C SER A 167 -3.56 5.79 61.36
N HIS A 168 -2.24 5.79 61.28
CA HIS A 168 -1.33 6.69 62.00
C HIS A 168 -0.82 7.87 61.15
N PHE A 169 -1.17 7.95 59.85
CA PHE A 169 -0.98 9.15 59.00
C PHE A 169 -2.00 10.24 59.35
N THR A 170 -2.02 10.60 60.63
CA THR A 170 -3.01 11.50 61.21
C THR A 170 -2.99 12.88 60.56
N GLU A 171 -1.91 13.33 59.93
CA GLU A 171 -1.84 14.68 59.35
C GLU A 171 -2.50 14.81 57.95
N ILE A 172 -2.31 13.84 57.04
CA ILE A 172 -3.05 13.79 55.76
C ILE A 172 -4.53 13.57 56.04
N ILE A 173 -4.82 12.70 57.00
CA ILE A 173 -6.19 12.35 57.41
C ILE A 173 -6.90 13.52 58.12
N LYS A 174 -6.18 14.30 58.95
CA LYS A 174 -6.75 15.46 59.67
C LYS A 174 -6.81 16.72 58.82
N ASN A 175 -5.85 16.92 57.91
CA ASN A 175 -5.73 18.12 57.07
C ASN A 175 -5.54 17.76 55.59
N PRO A 176 -6.48 17.03 54.95
CA PRO A 176 -6.35 16.57 53.57
C PRO A 176 -6.14 17.71 52.57
N LYS A 177 -6.64 18.91 52.86
CA LYS A 177 -6.51 20.11 52.02
C LYS A 177 -5.06 20.58 51.82
N ASN A 178 -4.15 20.14 52.66
CA ASN A 178 -2.75 20.54 52.60
C ASN A 178 -1.91 19.63 51.70
N PHE A 179 -2.50 18.63 51.04
CA PHE A 179 -1.77 17.66 50.23
C PHE A 179 -2.32 17.59 48.81
N SER A 180 -1.42 17.37 47.84
CA SER A 180 -1.81 17.01 46.47
C SER A 180 -0.87 15.98 45.86
N LEU A 181 -1.41 15.10 45.02
CA LEU A 181 -0.63 14.16 44.20
C LEU A 181 -0.60 14.65 42.75
N ILE A 182 0.60 14.92 42.24
CA ILE A 182 0.84 15.36 40.87
C ILE A 182 1.35 14.19 40.05
N ILE A 183 0.82 14.03 38.83
CA ILE A 183 1.24 13.00 37.89
C ILE A 183 1.72 13.68 36.60
N GLU A 184 2.93 13.35 36.15
CA GLU A 184 3.55 13.90 34.95
C GLU A 184 4.04 12.80 34.00
N ALA A 185 3.91 13.03 32.69
CA ALA A 185 4.53 12.21 31.65
C ALA A 185 5.68 12.97 30.98
N ILE A 186 6.81 12.30 30.80
CA ILE A 186 7.96 12.85 30.10
C ILE A 186 8.12 12.16 28.75
N SER A 187 8.08 12.95 27.68
CA SER A 187 8.32 12.54 26.29
C SER A 187 9.38 13.43 25.65
N ASP A 188 10.41 12.82 25.06
CA ASP A 188 11.47 13.48 24.27
C ASP A 188 11.85 14.87 24.81
N GLU A 189 12.25 14.93 26.09
CA GLU A 189 12.72 16.11 26.84
C GLU A 189 11.68 17.12 27.34
N THR A 190 10.37 16.87 27.13
CA THR A 190 9.29 17.72 27.65
C THR A 190 8.47 17.02 28.72
N SER A 191 8.29 17.67 29.89
CA SER A 191 7.36 17.22 30.93
C SER A 191 5.96 17.75 30.67
N HIS A 192 4.98 16.87 30.72
CA HIS A 192 3.57 17.17 30.56
C HIS A 192 2.83 16.77 31.83
N ARG A 193 2.31 17.77 32.57
CA ARG A 193 1.47 17.54 33.75
C ARG A 193 0.13 16.93 33.31
N ILE A 194 -0.13 15.70 33.76
CA ILE A 194 -1.34 14.94 33.41
C ILE A 194 -2.51 15.40 34.28
N THR A 195 -2.29 15.48 35.59
CA THR A 195 -3.31 15.89 36.57
C THR A 195 -2.67 16.23 37.92
N GLU A 196 -3.38 17.01 38.73
CA GLU A 196 -3.15 17.19 40.17
C GLU A 196 -4.40 16.76 40.93
N ILE A 197 -4.22 15.93 41.95
CA ILE A 197 -5.30 15.42 42.79
C ILE A 197 -5.16 16.10 44.14
N ASN A 198 -6.09 17.00 44.49
CA ASN A 198 -6.19 17.53 45.85
C ASN A 198 -7.00 16.54 46.71
N PHE A 199 -6.55 16.31 47.94
CA PHE A 199 -7.15 15.31 48.81
C PHE A 199 -8.42 15.77 49.54
N ASP A 200 -8.97 16.94 49.19
CA ASP A 200 -10.04 17.67 49.89
C ASP A 200 -11.35 16.89 50.16
N ASN A 201 -11.62 15.79 49.42
CA ASN A 201 -12.88 15.02 49.47
C ASN A 201 -12.69 13.51 49.80
N ILE A 202 -11.66 13.11 50.57
CA ILE A 202 -11.53 11.72 51.01
C ILE A 202 -12.59 11.41 52.08
N HIS A 203 -13.60 10.60 51.74
CA HIS A 203 -14.70 10.25 52.66
C HIS A 203 -14.52 8.94 53.43
N ASN A 204 -13.40 8.22 53.35
CA ASN A 204 -13.16 7.00 54.12
C ASN A 204 -11.69 6.86 54.56
N TYR A 205 -11.46 6.63 55.84
CA TYR A 205 -10.17 6.76 56.53
C TYR A 205 -9.17 5.59 56.35
N TYR A 206 -9.43 4.63 55.45
CA TYR A 206 -8.58 3.42 55.29
C TYR A 206 -8.22 3.07 53.85
N SER A 207 -8.97 3.53 52.84
CA SER A 207 -8.55 3.48 51.44
C SER A 207 -9.34 4.47 50.60
N CYS A 208 -8.68 5.10 49.62
CA CYS A 208 -9.30 5.98 48.65
C CYS A 208 -9.02 5.46 47.24
N THR A 209 -10.06 5.00 46.53
CA THR A 209 -9.94 4.67 45.12
C THR A 209 -10.32 5.90 44.28
N ILE A 210 -9.36 6.39 43.50
CA ILE A 210 -9.53 7.55 42.62
C ILE A 210 -9.44 7.06 41.18
N GLN A 211 -10.54 7.19 40.44
CA GLN A 211 -10.58 6.96 39.00
C GLN A 211 -10.47 8.29 38.27
N LEU A 212 -9.42 8.45 37.47
CA LEU A 212 -9.19 9.64 36.66
C LEU A 212 -9.12 9.25 35.19
N SER A 213 -9.93 9.92 34.38
CA SER A 213 -9.86 9.88 32.93
C SER A 213 -9.53 11.28 32.42
N THR A 214 -8.33 11.48 31.87
CA THR A 214 -7.93 12.78 31.29
C THR A 214 -7.77 12.65 29.76
N GLN A 215 -8.26 13.66 29.03
CA GLN A 215 -8.03 13.79 27.60
C GLN A 215 -6.87 14.77 27.39
N LEU A 216 -5.69 14.27 27.02
CA LEU A 216 -4.56 15.14 26.71
C LEU A 216 -4.65 15.66 25.27
N PRO A 217 -4.34 16.95 25.01
CA PRO A 217 -4.30 17.47 23.66
C PRO A 217 -3.22 16.78 22.81
N VAL A 218 -3.64 16.41 21.61
CA VAL A 218 -3.16 15.31 20.76
C VAL A 218 -1.77 15.51 20.11
N GLN A 219 -1.02 16.57 20.37
CA GLN A 219 0.09 16.96 19.50
C GLN A 219 1.53 16.66 19.95
N LYS A 220 1.80 16.06 21.13
CA LYS A 220 3.19 15.92 21.60
C LYS A 220 3.66 14.57 22.17
N ILE A 221 2.82 13.54 22.26
CA ILE A 221 3.19 12.32 23.01
C ILE A 221 3.05 11.07 22.14
N ASP A 222 4.00 10.85 21.21
CA ASP A 222 4.10 9.60 20.46
C ASP A 222 4.88 8.50 21.22
N THR A 223 5.70 8.89 22.21
CA THR A 223 6.45 7.99 23.10
C THR A 223 6.58 8.57 24.51
N ILE A 224 5.96 7.94 25.52
CA ILE A 224 6.24 8.24 26.94
C ILE A 224 7.41 7.36 27.36
N HIS A 225 8.51 7.97 27.78
CA HIS A 225 9.70 7.25 28.26
C HIS A 225 9.69 7.11 29.79
N LYS A 226 8.97 8.00 30.48
CA LYS A 226 8.95 8.09 31.94
C LYS A 226 7.63 8.68 32.45
N LEU A 227 7.12 8.12 33.54
CA LEU A 227 6.03 8.69 34.34
C LEU A 227 6.57 9.08 35.71
N THR A 228 6.23 10.27 36.18
CA THR A 228 6.62 10.78 37.50
C THR A 228 5.38 11.00 38.36
N PHE A 229 5.44 10.55 39.62
CA PHE A 229 4.40 10.76 40.63
C PHE A 229 5.00 11.58 41.77
N SER A 230 4.45 12.75 42.07
CA SER A 230 4.99 13.69 43.06
C SER A 230 3.94 14.01 44.11
N LEU A 231 4.23 13.74 45.39
CA LEU A 231 3.34 14.11 46.50
C LEU A 231 3.82 15.44 47.09
N ASN A 232 2.95 16.46 47.07
CA ASN A 232 3.26 17.82 47.52
C ASN A 232 2.46 18.16 48.80
N LYS A 233 3.12 18.81 49.76
CA LYS A 233 2.50 19.41 50.96
C LYS A 233 2.52 20.93 50.83
N LYS A 234 1.37 21.58 50.98
CA LYS A 234 1.20 23.02 50.68
C LYS A 234 1.70 23.98 51.77
N ASP A 235 1.92 23.56 53.02
CA ASP A 235 2.26 24.48 54.15
C ASP A 235 3.02 23.85 55.36
N SER A 236 4.24 23.30 55.24
CA SER A 236 5.14 23.14 56.42
C SER A 236 6.55 22.61 56.11
N LYS A 237 7.55 23.05 56.90
CA LYS A 237 8.94 22.53 56.98
C LYS A 237 9.09 21.15 57.68
N SER A 238 8.18 20.20 57.46
CA SER A 238 8.26 18.87 58.09
C SER A 238 8.53 17.78 57.05
N TYR A 239 9.64 17.05 57.22
CA TYR A 239 10.01 15.88 56.42
C TYR A 239 8.90 14.83 56.39
N PHE A 240 8.29 14.62 55.23
CA PHE A 240 7.48 13.43 54.95
C PHE A 240 8.42 12.27 54.61
N ASN A 241 8.37 11.18 55.39
CA ASN A 241 9.08 9.96 55.03
C ASN A 241 8.34 9.23 53.88
N ASN A 242 9.07 9.09 52.78
CA ASN A 242 8.86 8.30 51.56
C ASN A 242 7.79 7.18 51.63
N LEU A 243 6.61 7.40 51.04
CA LEU A 243 5.61 6.36 50.77
C LEU A 243 5.95 5.57 49.50
N PRO A 244 6.32 4.29 49.56
CA PRO A 244 6.61 3.52 48.35
C PRO A 244 5.36 3.35 47.47
N ILE A 245 5.52 3.46 46.15
CA ILE A 245 4.46 3.17 45.17
C ILE A 245 4.61 1.71 44.73
N GLN A 246 3.58 0.90 44.95
CA GLN A 246 3.49 -0.47 44.47
C GLN A 246 2.50 -0.55 43.31
N ILE A 247 2.89 -1.19 42.20
CA ILE A 247 2.00 -1.42 41.05
C ILE A 247 1.54 -2.87 41.07
N LYS A 248 0.25 -3.11 41.32
CA LYS A 248 -0.30 -4.46 41.56
C LYS A 248 -0.60 -5.26 40.29
N SER A 249 -0.71 -4.62 39.11
CA SER A 249 -0.98 -5.32 37.86
C SER A 249 -0.26 -4.72 36.64
N ASN A 250 -0.02 -5.57 35.64
CA ASN A 250 0.70 -5.24 34.40
C ASN A 250 0.06 -4.03 33.69
N ALA A 251 0.66 -2.85 33.84
CA ALA A 251 0.21 -1.64 33.16
C ALA A 251 0.31 -1.80 31.64
N LEU A 252 -0.76 -1.45 30.92
CA LEU A 252 -0.83 -1.53 29.46
C LEU A 252 -0.76 -0.13 28.85
N PHE A 253 0.22 0.09 27.98
CA PHE A 253 0.41 1.34 27.25
C PHE A 253 0.22 1.10 25.77
N ASN A 254 -0.79 1.70 25.15
CA ASN A 254 -1.10 1.49 23.72
C ASN A 254 -1.14 0.01 23.32
N ASN A 255 -1.70 -0.86 24.17
CA ASN A 255 -1.72 -2.31 23.98
C ASN A 255 -0.33 -3.00 23.89
N GLU A 256 0.75 -2.38 24.36
CA GLU A 256 2.04 -3.05 24.61
C GLU A 256 2.17 -3.39 26.11
N LEU A 257 2.69 -4.58 26.43
CA LEU A 257 2.89 -5.04 27.81
C LEU A 257 4.19 -4.41 28.33
N ILE A 258 4.07 -3.40 29.20
CA ILE A 258 5.24 -2.83 29.88
C ILE A 258 5.48 -3.67 31.13
N VAL A 259 6.71 -4.11 31.30
CA VAL A 259 7.19 -4.54 32.61
C VAL A 259 7.79 -3.31 33.27
N ILE A 260 7.17 -2.89 34.37
CA ILE A 260 7.79 -1.94 35.28
C ILE A 260 8.97 -2.67 35.90
N ASP A 261 10.17 -2.14 35.69
CA ASP A 261 11.33 -2.62 36.41
C ASP A 261 11.19 -2.15 37.86
N ASN A 262 10.82 -3.06 38.77
CA ASN A 262 10.63 -2.77 40.19
C ASN A 262 11.92 -2.27 40.87
N ASP A 263 13.07 -2.29 40.19
CA ASP A 263 14.33 -1.79 40.73
C ASP A 263 14.60 -0.30 40.38
N SER A 264 13.77 0.31 39.52
CA SER A 264 13.96 1.69 39.05
C SER A 264 13.25 2.72 39.94
N TYR A 265 13.61 2.84 41.21
CA TYR A 265 13.16 3.95 42.07
C TYR A 265 14.28 4.98 42.24
N PHE A 266 14.15 6.15 41.60
CA PHE A 266 14.96 7.32 41.96
C PHE A 266 14.12 8.28 42.79
N LEU A 267 14.46 8.39 44.07
CA LEU A 267 13.91 9.39 44.97
C LEU A 267 14.81 10.63 44.89
N ASN A 268 14.30 11.71 44.32
CA ASN A 268 14.91 13.03 44.50
C ASN A 268 13.97 13.88 45.33
N THR A 269 14.41 14.27 46.52
CA THR A 269 13.80 15.37 47.27
C THR A 269 14.25 16.66 46.59
N VAL A 270 13.33 17.38 45.94
CA VAL A 270 13.62 18.68 45.31
C VAL A 270 12.74 19.72 45.99
N LEU A 271 13.35 20.82 46.42
CA LEU A 271 12.63 22.01 46.82
C LEU A 271 12.06 22.64 45.54
N ASP A 272 10.74 22.74 45.44
CA ASP A 272 10.09 23.50 44.35
C ASP A 272 10.46 25.00 44.48
N GLU A 273 10.26 25.79 43.41
CA GLU A 273 10.59 27.23 43.33
C GLU A 273 9.96 28.08 44.46
N ASN A 274 8.97 27.52 45.15
CA ASN A 274 8.27 28.11 46.30
C ASN A 274 8.72 27.56 47.69
N ASN A 275 9.84 26.85 47.80
CA ASN A 275 10.37 26.26 49.06
C ASN A 275 9.47 25.19 49.73
N ASN A 276 8.64 24.48 48.96
CA ASN A 276 7.86 23.34 49.46
C ASN A 276 8.60 22.02 49.24
N ASP A 277 8.58 21.13 50.24
CA ASP A 277 9.15 19.78 50.16
C ASP A 277 8.32 18.91 49.22
N THR A 278 8.95 18.38 48.17
CA THR A 278 8.30 17.45 47.23
C THR A 278 9.07 16.13 47.13
N SER A 279 8.35 15.01 47.29
CA SER A 279 8.89 13.66 47.07
C SER A 279 8.48 13.17 45.69
N GLN A 280 9.44 12.98 44.78
CA GLN A 280 9.17 12.50 43.42
C GLN A 280 9.54 11.02 43.26
N TYR A 281 8.63 10.24 42.70
CA TYR A 281 8.82 8.85 42.30
C TYR A 281 8.84 8.73 40.79
N ILE A 282 9.91 8.14 40.27
CA ILE A 282 10.16 8.00 38.83
C ILE A 282 9.94 6.55 38.44
N ILE A 283 9.02 6.28 37.51
CA ILE A 283 8.85 4.95 36.92
C ILE A 283 9.41 4.98 35.50
N LYS A 284 10.44 4.17 35.27
CA LYS A 284 11.05 3.96 33.95
C LYS A 284 10.21 2.97 33.15
N VAL A 285 9.82 3.35 31.94
CA VAL A 285 9.03 2.51 31.04
C VAL A 285 9.95 1.88 30.00
N GLU A 286 10.18 0.56 30.07
CA GLU A 286 10.97 -0.15 29.05
C GLU A 286 10.09 -0.87 28.01
N LYS A 287 10.41 -0.67 26.73
CA LYS A 287 9.71 -1.30 25.61
C LYS A 287 10.17 -2.75 25.43
N LEU A 288 9.32 -3.71 25.79
CA LEU A 288 9.59 -5.14 25.54
C LEU A 288 9.31 -5.53 24.07
N LYS A 289 10.28 -6.17 23.43
CA LYS A 289 10.16 -6.65 22.03
C LYS A 289 9.54 -8.06 21.99
N PHE A 290 8.28 -8.15 21.59
CA PHE A 290 7.65 -9.38 21.10
C PHE A 290 7.87 -9.48 19.58
N GLU A 291 8.54 -10.52 19.10
CA GLU A 291 8.92 -10.65 17.68
C GLU A 291 8.69 -12.08 17.16
N PRO A 292 7.68 -12.33 16.31
CA PRO A 292 7.52 -13.63 15.65
C PRO A 292 8.62 -13.81 14.60
N ARG A 293 9.29 -14.96 14.61
CA ARG A 293 10.41 -15.25 13.71
C ARG A 293 10.17 -16.53 12.92
N VAL A 294 10.63 -16.55 11.67
CA VAL A 294 10.58 -17.78 10.87
C VAL A 294 11.57 -18.80 11.43
N LYS A 295 11.08 -19.96 11.87
CA LYS A 295 11.89 -21.10 12.31
C LYS A 295 12.30 -21.96 11.12
N LEU A 296 11.35 -22.30 10.25
CA LEU A 296 11.57 -23.21 9.12
C LEU A 296 10.63 -22.90 7.95
N VAL A 297 11.11 -23.14 6.72
CA VAL A 297 10.29 -23.11 5.50
C VAL A 297 10.58 -24.37 4.70
N GLU A 298 9.54 -25.15 4.40
CA GLU A 298 9.65 -26.44 3.70
C GLU A 298 8.80 -26.43 2.44
N LYS A 299 9.30 -27.05 1.36
CA LYS A 299 8.49 -27.33 0.18
C LYS A 299 7.71 -28.61 0.42
N VAL A 300 6.39 -28.51 0.44
CA VAL A 300 5.49 -29.66 0.66
C VAL A 300 5.14 -30.33 -0.67
N SER A 301 4.95 -29.55 -1.74
CA SER A 301 4.66 -30.05 -3.09
C SER A 301 5.20 -29.10 -4.16
N LEU A 302 5.02 -29.44 -5.45
CA LEU A 302 5.33 -28.53 -6.56
C LEU A 302 4.62 -27.16 -6.47
N ASN A 303 3.46 -27.11 -5.81
CA ASN A 303 2.57 -25.96 -5.75
C ASN A 303 2.31 -25.47 -4.31
N SER A 304 3.11 -25.90 -3.30
CA SER A 304 2.91 -25.46 -1.91
C SER A 304 4.17 -25.43 -1.04
N PHE A 305 4.15 -24.53 -0.04
CA PHE A 305 5.14 -24.45 1.03
C PHE A 305 4.48 -24.46 2.41
N LYS A 306 5.20 -24.97 3.40
CA LYS A 306 4.89 -24.86 4.82
C LYS A 306 5.85 -23.86 5.46
N ILE A 307 5.34 -22.94 6.28
CA ILE A 307 6.10 -21.97 7.06
C ILE A 307 5.84 -22.24 8.54
N THR A 308 6.90 -22.42 9.30
CA THR A 308 6.88 -22.57 10.76
C THR A 308 7.42 -21.29 11.39
N ILE A 309 6.61 -20.63 12.21
CA ILE A 309 6.92 -19.36 12.88
C ILE A 309 7.01 -19.64 14.39
N GLU A 310 8.06 -19.17 15.05
CA GLU A 310 8.30 -19.31 16.49
C GLU A 310 8.29 -17.93 17.16
N PHE A 311 7.76 -17.85 18.37
CA PHE A 311 7.70 -16.59 19.14
C PHE A 311 8.93 -16.42 20.02
N TYR A 312 9.55 -15.24 19.99
CA TYR A 312 10.68 -14.91 20.85
C TYR A 312 10.35 -13.73 21.78
N GLY A 313 10.68 -13.88 23.07
CA GLY A 313 10.59 -12.84 24.10
C GLY A 313 10.46 -13.41 25.52
N LYS A 314 10.92 -12.68 26.55
CA LYS A 314 10.92 -13.12 27.97
C LYS A 314 9.52 -13.46 28.52
N TYR A 315 8.45 -13.05 27.82
CA TYR A 315 7.04 -13.23 28.23
C TYR A 315 6.12 -13.66 27.07
N SER A 316 6.66 -14.31 26.03
CA SER A 316 5.89 -14.86 24.90
C SER A 316 4.69 -15.69 25.35
N HIS A 317 4.90 -16.55 26.35
CA HIS A 317 3.87 -17.45 26.90
C HIS A 317 2.68 -16.70 27.53
N ALA A 318 2.92 -15.62 28.28
CA ALA A 318 1.87 -14.82 28.90
C ALA A 318 1.02 -14.08 27.85
N ILE A 319 1.64 -13.60 26.77
CA ILE A 319 0.95 -12.96 25.65
C ILE A 319 0.08 -13.98 24.91
N LEU A 320 0.60 -15.18 24.64
CA LEU A 320 -0.15 -16.23 23.94
C LEU A 320 -1.36 -16.73 24.75
N ASN A 321 -1.24 -16.86 26.07
CA ASN A 321 -2.35 -17.27 26.94
C ASN A 321 -3.50 -16.26 27.01
N GLN A 322 -3.24 -14.97 26.71
CA GLN A 322 -4.28 -13.93 26.69
C GLN A 322 -5.00 -13.82 25.34
N VAL A 323 -4.46 -14.43 24.27
CA VAL A 323 -5.05 -14.37 22.92
C VAL A 323 -6.09 -15.47 22.78
N LYS A 324 -7.38 -15.09 22.82
CA LYS A 324 -8.53 -16.02 22.70
C LYS A 324 -8.87 -16.46 21.27
N THR A 325 -8.18 -15.92 20.26
CA THR A 325 -8.49 -16.15 18.84
C THR A 325 -7.34 -16.83 18.13
N ASP A 326 -7.64 -17.71 17.17
CA ASP A 326 -6.61 -18.35 16.36
C ASP A 326 -5.72 -17.30 15.65
N PRO A 327 -4.39 -17.54 15.57
CA PRO A 327 -3.50 -16.68 14.80
C PRO A 327 -3.95 -16.57 13.34
N LEU A 328 -3.54 -15.50 12.65
CA LEU A 328 -3.72 -15.33 11.21
C LEU A 328 -2.41 -14.86 10.58
N LEU A 329 -1.84 -15.63 9.66
CA LEU A 329 -0.71 -15.16 8.86
C LEU A 329 -1.23 -14.35 7.68
N LEU A 330 -0.86 -13.08 7.67
CA LEU A 330 -1.27 -12.07 6.71
C LEU A 330 -0.15 -11.75 5.75
N PHE A 331 -0.49 -11.52 4.47
CA PHE A 331 0.45 -10.90 3.53
C PHE A 331 -0.16 -9.61 2.98
N VAL A 332 0.61 -8.52 3.03
CA VAL A 332 0.17 -7.17 2.65
C VAL A 332 1.06 -6.64 1.52
N GLU A 333 0.47 -6.22 0.39
CA GLU A 333 1.24 -5.68 -0.73
C GLU A 333 1.97 -4.40 -0.32
N ARG A 334 3.25 -4.27 -0.68
CA ARG A 334 4.08 -3.09 -0.34
C ARG A 334 3.68 -1.81 -1.11
N SER A 335 2.80 -1.89 -2.12
CA SER A 335 2.46 -0.74 -2.96
C SER A 335 1.62 0.30 -2.19
N ASN A 336 1.95 1.58 -2.32
CA ASN A 336 1.67 2.64 -1.32
C ASN A 336 0.20 3.11 -1.19
N LYS A 337 -0.83 2.35 -1.60
CA LYS A 337 -2.26 2.72 -1.45
C LYS A 337 -3.19 1.50 -1.36
N ALA A 338 -3.91 1.40 -0.22
CA ALA A 338 -5.00 0.48 0.13
C ALA A 338 -4.64 -1.02 0.39
N THR A 339 -4.98 -1.46 1.61
CA THR A 339 -4.77 -2.77 2.25
C THR A 339 -5.39 -3.93 1.46
N MET A 340 -4.63 -4.54 0.55
CA MET A 340 -4.89 -5.93 0.12
C MET A 340 -4.28 -6.88 1.14
N LEU A 341 -5.11 -7.73 1.73
CA LEU A 341 -4.78 -8.57 2.88
C LEU A 341 -5.07 -10.03 2.54
N TYR A 342 -4.02 -10.81 2.30
CA TYR A 342 -4.14 -12.26 2.16
C TYR A 342 -4.13 -12.89 3.55
N LYS A 343 -4.97 -13.90 3.78
CA LYS A 343 -4.95 -14.74 5.00
C LYS A 343 -4.49 -16.15 4.60
N ALA A 344 -3.30 -16.55 5.02
CA ALA A 344 -2.86 -17.92 4.85
C ALA A 344 -3.61 -18.83 5.85
N LYS A 345 -3.92 -20.05 5.42
CA LYS A 345 -4.57 -21.05 6.28
C LYS A 345 -3.55 -21.56 7.30
N ILE A 346 -3.90 -21.45 8.58
CA ILE A 346 -3.12 -22.05 9.66
C ILE A 346 -3.64 -23.47 9.87
N ASN A 347 -2.73 -24.44 9.78
CA ASN A 347 -3.08 -25.86 9.81
C ASN A 347 -2.81 -26.49 11.19
N ARG A 348 -1.98 -25.85 12.02
CA ARG A 348 -1.73 -26.27 13.39
C ARG A 348 -1.37 -25.07 14.27
N PHE A 349 -2.13 -24.90 15.34
CA PHE A 349 -1.77 -24.08 16.49
C PHE A 349 -2.08 -24.90 17.75
N THR A 350 -1.05 -25.19 18.55
CA THR A 350 -1.22 -25.77 19.88
C THR A 350 -0.79 -24.69 20.87
N GLN A 351 -1.68 -24.27 21.77
CA GLN A 351 -1.43 -23.18 22.74
C GLN A 351 -0.14 -23.40 23.56
N ASN A 352 0.31 -24.65 23.70
CA ASN A 352 1.52 -25.01 24.45
C ASN A 352 2.84 -24.93 23.67
N THR A 353 2.85 -24.74 22.34
CA THR A 353 4.07 -24.98 21.54
C THR A 353 4.85 -23.75 21.08
N GLU A 354 4.46 -22.52 21.44
CA GLU A 354 5.12 -21.26 21.00
C GLU A 354 5.39 -21.17 19.48
N VAL A 355 4.65 -21.94 18.68
CA VAL A 355 4.90 -22.15 17.25
C VAL A 355 3.59 -22.11 16.47
N VAL A 356 3.60 -21.45 15.31
CA VAL A 356 2.51 -21.38 14.33
C VAL A 356 2.96 -22.01 13.03
N GLU A 357 2.17 -22.95 12.50
CA GLU A 357 2.42 -23.56 11.18
C GLU A 357 1.36 -23.14 10.16
N ALA A 358 1.81 -22.54 9.05
CA ALA A 358 0.94 -22.08 7.96
C ALA A 358 1.34 -22.75 6.63
N ILE A 359 0.35 -23.13 5.82
CA ILE A 359 0.59 -23.61 4.45
C ILE A 359 0.16 -22.53 3.44
N ILE A 360 1.01 -22.31 2.45
CA ILE A 360 0.73 -21.50 1.27
C ILE A 360 0.63 -22.45 0.08
N ASP A 361 -0.53 -22.50 -0.55
CA ASP A 361 -0.82 -23.37 -1.69
C ASP A 361 -1.66 -22.66 -2.76
N GLU A 362 -1.90 -23.36 -3.87
CA GLU A 362 -2.74 -22.87 -4.97
C GLU A 362 -4.17 -22.53 -4.51
N THR A 363 -4.82 -23.36 -3.68
CA THR A 363 -6.21 -23.14 -3.28
C THR A 363 -6.42 -21.95 -2.34
N SER A 364 -5.47 -21.71 -1.45
CA SER A 364 -5.44 -20.59 -0.52
C SER A 364 -5.15 -19.28 -1.25
N VAL A 365 -4.26 -19.31 -2.24
CA VAL A 365 -3.93 -18.15 -3.08
C VAL A 365 -5.06 -17.84 -4.09
N LEU A 366 -5.68 -18.83 -4.73
CA LEU A 366 -6.67 -18.60 -5.80
C LEU A 366 -8.10 -18.32 -5.30
N LYS A 367 -8.53 -18.84 -4.15
CA LYS A 367 -9.86 -18.53 -3.59
C LYS A 367 -10.00 -17.05 -3.21
N ASN A 368 -8.88 -16.37 -2.93
CA ASN A 368 -8.85 -14.93 -2.71
C ASN A 368 -8.56 -14.24 -4.04
N SER A 369 -9.63 -13.78 -4.73
CA SER A 369 -9.66 -13.05 -6.01
C SER A 369 -8.81 -11.74 -6.12
N THR A 370 -7.76 -11.58 -5.32
CA THR A 370 -7.08 -10.29 -5.05
C THR A 370 -5.55 -10.30 -5.21
N PHE A 371 -4.94 -11.36 -5.77
CA PHE A 371 -3.48 -11.39 -5.91
C PHE A 371 -2.98 -10.61 -7.15
N SER A 372 -2.03 -9.70 -6.94
CA SER A 372 -1.27 -8.99 -7.96
C SER A 372 0.21 -9.39 -7.94
N THR A 373 0.88 -9.22 -9.08
CA THR A 373 2.35 -9.32 -9.14
C THR A 373 2.98 -8.19 -8.32
N GLY A 374 3.96 -8.53 -7.50
CA GLY A 374 4.52 -7.58 -6.54
C GLY A 374 5.19 -8.23 -5.34
N ILE A 375 5.51 -7.40 -4.36
CA ILE A 375 6.12 -7.79 -3.09
C ILE A 375 5.05 -7.67 -2.00
N TRP A 376 4.90 -8.75 -1.23
CA TRP A 376 3.92 -8.86 -0.17
C TRP A 376 4.61 -9.14 1.15
N ASP A 377 4.51 -8.22 2.10
CA ASP A 377 5.14 -8.34 3.42
C ASP A 377 4.29 -9.21 4.36
N ALA A 378 4.94 -10.14 5.06
CA ALA A 378 4.27 -11.08 5.95
C ALA A 378 4.11 -10.51 7.36
N PHE A 379 2.90 -10.63 7.89
CA PHE A 379 2.54 -10.23 9.24
C PHE A 379 1.76 -11.33 9.94
N LEU A 380 2.00 -11.55 11.22
CA LEU A 380 1.21 -12.44 12.05
C LEU A 380 0.22 -11.62 12.88
N LYS A 381 -1.08 -11.86 12.70
CA LYS A 381 -2.14 -11.25 13.48
C LYS A 381 -2.53 -12.17 14.64
N LEU A 382 -2.58 -11.62 15.85
CA LEU A 382 -2.98 -12.26 17.11
C LEU A 382 -4.02 -11.38 17.80
N GLY A 383 -5.28 -11.80 17.87
CA GLY A 383 -6.38 -10.92 18.31
C GLY A 383 -6.46 -9.68 17.41
N ASP A 384 -6.40 -8.48 18.01
CA ASP A 384 -6.38 -7.20 17.27
C ASP A 384 -4.99 -6.70 16.88
N LYS A 385 -3.92 -7.41 17.25
CA LYS A 385 -2.53 -6.99 17.01
C LYS A 385 -1.94 -7.61 15.76
N ILE A 386 -1.04 -6.90 15.09
CA ILE A 386 -0.37 -7.33 13.86
C ILE A 386 1.14 -7.16 14.04
N PHE A 387 1.89 -8.24 13.88
CA PHE A 387 3.34 -8.27 14.08
C PHE A 387 4.06 -8.61 12.77
N PRO A 388 5.09 -7.86 12.33
CA PRO A 388 5.88 -8.27 11.17
C PRO A 388 6.67 -9.55 11.50
N VAL A 389 6.73 -10.48 10.55
CA VAL A 389 7.46 -11.75 10.74
C VAL A 389 8.94 -11.53 10.44
N ALA A 390 9.80 -11.62 11.46
CA ALA A 390 11.21 -11.28 11.38
C ALA A 390 12.13 -12.47 11.06
N ASN A 391 13.35 -12.14 10.61
CA ASN A 391 14.43 -13.10 10.42
C ASN A 391 15.07 -13.46 11.78
N PRO A 392 15.38 -14.73 12.04
CA PRO A 392 16.03 -15.17 13.28
C PRO A 392 17.44 -14.59 13.56
N ARG A 393 18.16 -13.97 12.61
CA ARG A 393 19.54 -13.48 12.83
C ARG A 393 19.76 -12.01 12.41
N LYS A 394 20.28 -11.19 13.33
CA LYS A 394 20.36 -9.71 13.28
C LYS A 394 21.57 -9.08 12.54
N ASN A 395 22.37 -9.81 11.76
CA ASN A 395 23.54 -9.23 11.07
C ASN A 395 23.30 -9.07 9.56
N LEU A 396 23.27 -7.80 9.10
CA LEU A 396 22.46 -7.33 7.97
C LEU A 396 23.13 -7.30 6.57
N ILE A 397 24.39 -7.73 6.39
CA ILE A 397 25.12 -7.45 5.14
C ILE A 397 25.50 -8.69 4.31
N GLN A 398 25.62 -9.90 4.90
CA GLN A 398 25.96 -11.12 4.14
C GLN A 398 24.74 -11.99 3.73
N TYR A 399 23.52 -11.71 4.21
CA TYR A 399 22.43 -12.69 4.20
C TYR A 399 21.44 -12.64 3.03
N TYR A 400 21.43 -11.59 2.21
CA TYR A 400 20.53 -11.51 1.05
C TYR A 400 20.72 -12.65 0.02
N ARG A 401 21.83 -13.40 0.13
CA ARG A 401 22.19 -14.51 -0.75
C ARG A 401 22.09 -15.92 -0.12
N ALA A 402 21.85 -16.05 1.19
CA ALA A 402 22.04 -17.33 1.88
C ALA A 402 20.78 -18.22 1.96
N TYR A 403 19.59 -17.65 2.09
CA TYR A 403 18.34 -18.44 2.15
C TYR A 403 17.71 -18.54 0.77
N ASN A 404 18.04 -19.61 0.05
CA ASN A 404 17.44 -19.93 -1.24
C ASN A 404 16.14 -20.71 -1.00
N TYR A 405 15.09 -20.02 -0.55
CA TYR A 405 13.80 -20.68 -0.38
C TYR A 405 13.32 -21.25 -1.71
N PRO A 406 12.72 -22.44 -1.68
CA PRO A 406 12.22 -23.06 -2.89
C PRO A 406 11.15 -22.15 -3.54
N GLN A 407 11.03 -22.24 -4.87
CA GLN A 407 9.98 -21.56 -5.64
C GLN A 407 8.90 -22.57 -6.04
N ILE A 408 7.66 -22.11 -6.10
CA ILE A 408 6.50 -22.88 -6.56
C ILE A 408 5.87 -22.13 -7.73
N VAL A 409 5.17 -22.89 -8.56
CA VAL A 409 4.27 -22.33 -9.58
C VAL A 409 2.86 -22.56 -9.10
N ILE A 410 2.02 -21.54 -9.23
CA ILE A 410 0.57 -21.67 -9.08
C ILE A 410 -0.07 -21.27 -10.41
N LYS A 411 -1.20 -21.91 -10.75
CA LYS A 411 -1.92 -21.65 -12.00
C LYS A 411 -3.34 -21.22 -11.67
N ASN A 412 -3.84 -20.12 -12.22
CA ASN A 412 -5.28 -19.86 -12.23
C ASN A 412 -5.87 -20.33 -13.58
N GLN A 413 -7.20 -20.23 -13.78
CA GLN A 413 -7.86 -20.64 -15.04
C GLN A 413 -7.26 -19.99 -16.30
N LEU A 414 -6.44 -18.95 -16.17
CA LEU A 414 -6.01 -18.09 -17.25
C LEU A 414 -4.50 -17.84 -17.34
N ASP A 415 -3.75 -17.79 -16.24
CA ASP A 415 -2.35 -17.37 -16.09
C ASP A 415 -1.58 -18.24 -15.07
N GLN A 416 -0.25 -18.11 -15.09
CA GLN A 416 0.67 -18.86 -14.24
C GLN A 416 1.59 -17.89 -13.49
N TYR A 417 1.78 -18.10 -12.20
CA TYR A 417 2.62 -17.25 -11.35
C TYR A 417 3.70 -18.05 -10.64
N SER A 418 4.87 -17.43 -10.48
CA SER A 418 5.96 -17.92 -9.64
C SER A 418 5.95 -17.20 -8.30
N LEU A 419 5.96 -17.98 -7.23
CA LEU A 419 5.98 -17.51 -5.84
C LEU A 419 7.35 -17.79 -5.24
N LYS A 420 7.98 -16.75 -4.69
CA LYS A 420 9.29 -16.82 -4.03
C LYS A 420 9.24 -16.12 -2.67
N LEU A 421 9.50 -16.86 -1.59
CA LEU A 421 9.74 -16.27 -0.28
C LEU A 421 11.14 -15.68 -0.20
N TYR A 422 11.30 -14.54 0.48
CA TYR A 422 12.58 -13.90 0.74
C TYR A 422 12.48 -12.92 1.93
N TYR A 423 13.62 -12.43 2.42
CA TYR A 423 13.65 -11.36 3.43
C TYR A 423 13.91 -10.01 2.78
N ASN A 424 13.15 -9.00 3.21
CA ASN A 424 13.31 -7.61 2.74
C ASN A 424 14.46 -6.88 3.45
N PHE A 425 14.69 -5.62 3.06
CA PHE A 425 15.79 -4.81 3.62
C PHE A 425 15.70 -4.53 5.12
N LYS A 426 14.50 -4.67 5.70
CA LYS A 426 14.25 -4.50 7.14
C LYS A 426 14.38 -5.82 7.90
N GLY A 427 14.72 -6.92 7.22
CA GLY A 427 14.83 -8.25 7.82
C GLY A 427 13.50 -8.97 8.02
N TYR A 428 12.41 -8.51 7.40
CA TYR A 428 11.09 -9.18 7.51
C TYR A 428 10.83 -10.11 6.33
N LEU A 429 10.06 -11.17 6.58
CA LEU A 429 9.62 -12.13 5.56
C LEU A 429 8.69 -11.44 4.56
N SER A 430 8.94 -11.68 3.28
CA SER A 430 8.11 -11.22 2.17
C SER A 430 7.89 -12.35 1.15
N LEU A 431 6.77 -12.29 0.46
CA LEU A 431 6.44 -13.12 -0.70
C LEU A 431 6.52 -12.27 -1.96
N LEU A 432 7.38 -12.68 -2.90
CA LEU A 432 7.50 -12.11 -4.22
C LEU A 432 6.67 -12.94 -5.20
N ILE A 433 5.74 -12.28 -5.90
CA ILE A 433 4.87 -12.88 -6.91
C ILE A 433 5.20 -12.28 -8.26
N ARG A 434 5.45 -13.13 -9.26
CA ARG A 434 5.76 -12.73 -10.64
C ARG A 434 5.02 -13.63 -11.62
N ASP A 435 4.81 -13.15 -12.84
CA ASP A 435 4.38 -14.04 -13.93
C ASP A 435 5.40 -15.16 -14.10
N TYR A 436 4.91 -16.39 -14.29
CA TYR A 436 5.78 -17.56 -14.47
C TYR A 436 6.58 -17.45 -15.76
N VAL A 437 5.96 -16.96 -16.83
CA VAL A 437 6.61 -16.71 -18.12
C VAL A 437 6.51 -15.22 -18.48
N ILE A 438 7.64 -14.53 -18.46
CA ILE A 438 7.75 -13.11 -18.80
C ILE A 438 8.34 -12.99 -20.20
N PHE A 439 7.64 -12.36 -21.12
CA PHE A 439 8.20 -12.08 -22.44
C PHE A 439 9.36 -11.10 -22.35
N LYS A 440 10.49 -11.43 -23.00
CA LYS A 440 11.70 -10.60 -22.98
C LYS A 440 11.86 -9.78 -24.26
N ASN A 441 11.92 -10.44 -25.40
CA ASN A 441 12.02 -9.77 -26.70
C ASN A 441 11.59 -10.68 -27.85
N LEU A 442 11.29 -10.05 -28.98
CA LEU A 442 10.93 -10.69 -30.23
C LEU A 442 12.06 -10.43 -31.23
N LYS A 443 12.64 -11.49 -31.79
CA LYS A 443 13.75 -11.41 -32.76
C LYS A 443 13.25 -11.32 -34.19
N SER A 444 12.30 -12.17 -34.56
CA SER A 444 11.73 -12.18 -35.90
C SER A 444 10.33 -12.78 -35.95
N ILE A 445 9.55 -12.31 -36.93
CA ILE A 445 8.32 -12.94 -37.39
C ILE A 445 8.45 -13.12 -38.91
N SER A 446 8.33 -14.33 -39.42
CA SER A 446 8.45 -14.60 -40.85
C SER A 446 7.40 -15.60 -41.32
N PHE A 447 7.17 -15.61 -42.64
CA PHE A 447 6.37 -16.64 -43.28
C PHE A 447 7.31 -17.50 -44.15
N ILE A 448 7.61 -18.71 -43.70
CA ILE A 448 8.49 -19.66 -44.41
C ILE A 448 7.58 -20.78 -44.94
N ASN A 449 7.60 -21.04 -46.25
CA ASN A 449 6.73 -22.03 -46.90
C ASN A 449 5.23 -21.89 -46.55
N ARG A 450 4.75 -20.64 -46.46
CA ARG A 450 3.39 -20.26 -46.03
C ARG A 450 3.06 -20.62 -44.56
N LYS A 451 4.02 -20.99 -43.73
CA LYS A 451 3.83 -21.20 -42.29
C LYS A 451 4.35 -19.99 -41.51
N LEU A 452 3.67 -19.63 -40.42
CA LEU A 452 4.09 -18.56 -39.52
C LEU A 452 5.24 -19.05 -38.65
N HIS A 453 6.34 -18.33 -38.64
CA HIS A 453 7.50 -18.59 -37.80
C HIS A 453 7.74 -17.37 -36.90
N ILE A 454 7.90 -17.59 -35.60
CA ILE A 454 8.11 -16.54 -34.59
C ILE A 454 9.29 -16.95 -33.72
N ASN A 455 10.27 -16.06 -33.56
CA ASN A 455 11.48 -16.32 -32.78
C ASN A 455 11.69 -15.19 -31.78
N GLY A 456 12.04 -15.52 -30.55
CA GLY A 456 12.28 -14.54 -29.49
C GLY A 456 12.85 -15.17 -28.23
N ASN A 457 12.86 -14.38 -27.16
CA ASN A 457 13.28 -14.81 -25.84
C ASN A 457 12.15 -14.56 -24.82
N VAL A 458 12.03 -15.47 -23.86
CA VAL A 458 11.17 -15.37 -22.67
C VAL A 458 12.01 -15.66 -21.42
N ASN A 459 11.63 -15.12 -20.28
CA ASN A 459 12.15 -15.52 -18.99
C ASN A 459 11.12 -16.42 -18.31
N ILE A 460 11.46 -17.68 -18.05
CA ILE A 460 10.63 -18.63 -17.31
C ILE A 460 11.19 -18.76 -15.89
N MET A 461 10.40 -18.35 -14.91
CA MET A 461 10.77 -18.35 -13.49
C MET A 461 10.92 -19.78 -12.95
N LYS A 462 11.60 -19.98 -11.81
CA LYS A 462 11.75 -21.31 -11.23
C LYS A 462 10.44 -21.78 -10.57
N PRO A 463 10.20 -23.10 -10.45
CA PRO A 463 10.96 -24.21 -11.05
C PRO A 463 10.84 -24.24 -12.57
N ASN A 464 11.97 -24.35 -13.27
CA ASN A 464 12.05 -24.32 -14.74
C ASN A 464 12.98 -25.39 -15.31
N LYS A 465 13.38 -26.41 -14.51
CA LYS A 465 14.22 -27.50 -15.00
C LYS A 465 13.40 -28.39 -15.96
N GLY A 466 14.03 -28.87 -17.03
CA GLY A 466 13.41 -29.79 -17.99
C GLY A 466 12.49 -29.14 -19.03
N LEU A 467 12.36 -27.81 -19.06
CA LEU A 467 11.45 -27.13 -20.01
C LEU A 467 12.01 -26.99 -21.44
N SER A 468 13.29 -27.26 -21.66
CA SER A 468 13.85 -27.30 -23.01
C SER A 468 13.25 -28.49 -23.77
N GLY A 469 12.57 -28.24 -24.89
CA GLY A 469 11.81 -29.26 -25.59
C GLY A 469 10.91 -28.70 -26.69
N SER A 470 10.06 -29.57 -27.25
CA SER A 470 9.06 -29.21 -28.27
C SER A 470 7.65 -29.47 -27.74
N TYR A 471 6.75 -28.51 -27.92
CA TYR A 471 5.40 -28.55 -27.36
C TYR A 471 4.37 -28.17 -28.41
N LEU A 472 3.25 -28.89 -28.45
CA LEU A 472 2.10 -28.51 -29.26
C LEU A 472 1.25 -27.48 -28.54
N GLY A 473 0.65 -26.55 -29.27
CA GLY A 473 -0.21 -25.53 -28.70
C GLY A 473 -0.97 -24.72 -29.73
N GLU A 474 -1.49 -23.59 -29.30
CA GLU A 474 -2.23 -22.64 -30.14
C GLU A 474 -1.72 -21.21 -29.97
N ILE A 475 -1.82 -20.44 -31.06
CA ILE A 475 -1.65 -18.99 -31.04
C ILE A 475 -2.96 -18.30 -31.42
N SER A 476 -3.40 -17.38 -30.57
CA SER A 476 -4.55 -16.50 -30.84
C SER A 476 -4.05 -15.09 -31.17
N ILE A 477 -4.44 -14.61 -32.35
CA ILE A 477 -4.03 -13.35 -32.95
C ILE A 477 -5.26 -12.44 -33.09
N PRO A 478 -5.43 -11.45 -32.21
CA PRO A 478 -6.52 -10.48 -32.31
C PRO A 478 -6.39 -9.64 -33.58
N VAL A 479 -7.45 -9.55 -34.38
CA VAL A 479 -7.50 -8.74 -35.60
C VAL A 479 -8.47 -7.57 -35.38
N PRO A 480 -8.10 -6.31 -35.70
CA PRO A 480 -9.03 -5.19 -35.60
C PRO A 480 -10.29 -5.44 -36.44
N PHE A 481 -11.46 -5.19 -35.87
CA PHE A 481 -12.77 -5.25 -36.54
C PHE A 481 -13.20 -6.67 -36.97
N GLU A 482 -12.55 -7.73 -36.48
CA GLU A 482 -12.83 -9.12 -36.86
C GLU A 482 -12.59 -10.13 -35.74
N LYS A 483 -13.10 -11.37 -35.89
CA LYS A 483 -12.79 -12.48 -34.97
C LYS A 483 -11.28 -12.78 -34.94
N PRO A 484 -10.70 -13.13 -33.77
CA PRO A 484 -9.29 -13.51 -33.66
C PRO A 484 -8.94 -14.67 -34.59
N VAL A 485 -7.76 -14.61 -35.18
CA VAL A 485 -7.19 -15.73 -35.95
C VAL A 485 -6.51 -16.68 -34.97
N VAL A 486 -7.03 -17.90 -34.85
CA VAL A 486 -6.45 -18.96 -34.02
C VAL A 486 -5.74 -19.96 -34.93
N LEU A 487 -4.49 -20.32 -34.60
CA LEU A 487 -3.68 -21.26 -35.38
C LEU A 487 -3.03 -22.31 -34.46
N PRO A 488 -3.05 -23.60 -34.84
CA PRO A 488 -2.26 -24.61 -34.15
C PRO A 488 -0.77 -24.43 -34.46
N ILE A 489 0.08 -24.58 -33.44
CA ILE A 489 1.51 -24.29 -33.48
C ILE A 489 2.34 -25.38 -32.79
N ASN A 490 3.62 -25.48 -33.19
CA ASN A 490 4.67 -26.14 -32.44
C ASN A 490 5.59 -25.10 -31.82
N ILE A 491 5.92 -25.25 -30.55
CA ILE A 491 6.73 -24.34 -29.73
C ILE A 491 8.01 -25.08 -29.34
N GLN A 492 9.14 -24.62 -29.84
CA GLN A 492 10.46 -25.14 -29.45
C GLN A 492 11.08 -24.19 -28.43
N LEU A 493 11.43 -24.69 -27.24
CA LEU A 493 12.08 -23.94 -26.17
C LEU A 493 13.49 -24.45 -25.93
N GLN A 494 14.43 -23.52 -25.75
CA GLN A 494 15.82 -23.83 -25.44
C GLN A 494 16.35 -22.85 -24.40
N LYS A 495 16.85 -23.36 -23.28
CA LYS A 495 17.52 -22.54 -22.26
C LYS A 495 18.75 -21.84 -22.83
N THR A 496 18.99 -20.60 -22.43
CA THR A 496 20.17 -19.81 -22.84
C THR A 496 21.24 -19.80 -21.75
N ASP A 497 22.49 -19.54 -22.11
CA ASP A 497 23.61 -19.47 -21.15
C ASP A 497 23.71 -18.13 -20.41
N LYS A 498 22.86 -17.15 -20.75
CA LYS A 498 22.94 -15.79 -20.18
C LYS A 498 22.54 -15.72 -18.71
N ASN A 499 21.48 -16.44 -18.34
CA ASN A 499 21.01 -16.55 -16.96
C ASN A 499 20.13 -17.80 -16.83
N ASP A 500 19.82 -18.18 -15.59
CA ASP A 500 19.13 -19.43 -15.27
C ASP A 500 17.62 -19.43 -15.54
N ILE A 501 17.05 -18.32 -16.01
CA ILE A 501 15.62 -18.14 -16.30
C ILE A 501 15.33 -17.83 -17.78
N GLU A 502 16.33 -17.49 -18.60
CA GLU A 502 16.10 -17.06 -19.99
C GLU A 502 16.10 -18.24 -20.96
N TYR A 503 15.02 -18.32 -21.74
CA TYR A 503 14.79 -19.30 -22.79
C TYR A 503 14.58 -18.61 -24.13
N LYS A 504 15.15 -19.19 -25.18
CA LYS A 504 14.82 -18.87 -26.56
C LYS A 504 13.63 -19.71 -26.99
N PHE A 505 12.67 -19.10 -27.66
CA PHE A 505 11.52 -19.80 -28.25
C PHE A 505 11.52 -19.69 -29.78
N LEU A 506 11.06 -20.76 -30.43
CA LEU A 506 10.74 -20.80 -31.86
C LEU A 506 9.36 -21.42 -32.04
N ILE A 507 8.41 -20.61 -32.47
CA ILE A 507 7.03 -21.02 -32.74
C ILE A 507 6.85 -21.19 -34.24
N LYS A 508 6.24 -22.30 -34.66
CA LYS A 508 5.91 -22.61 -36.06
C LYS A 508 4.44 -23.00 -36.18
N SER A 509 3.68 -22.40 -37.11
CA SER A 509 2.33 -22.88 -37.39
C SER A 509 2.35 -24.27 -38.01
N LEU A 510 1.46 -25.15 -37.56
CA LEU A 510 1.33 -26.50 -38.11
C LEU A 510 0.64 -26.46 -39.47
N VAL A 511 -0.29 -25.51 -39.65
CA VAL A 511 -1.03 -25.28 -40.90
C VAL A 511 -0.36 -24.25 -41.81
N LYS A 512 -0.55 -24.41 -43.12
CA LYS A 512 -0.20 -23.40 -44.13
C LYS A 512 -1.25 -22.28 -44.11
N ILE A 513 -0.79 -21.04 -44.17
CA ILE A 513 -1.59 -19.83 -44.06
C ILE A 513 -1.78 -19.24 -45.46
N ASN A 514 -3.02 -19.00 -45.85
CA ASN A 514 -3.35 -18.39 -47.14
C ASN A 514 -3.07 -16.87 -47.14
N LYS A 515 -3.10 -16.25 -48.32
CA LYS A 515 -2.78 -14.82 -48.52
C LYS A 515 -3.73 -13.88 -47.75
N LYS A 516 -4.99 -14.28 -47.54
CA LYS A 516 -6.01 -13.50 -46.81
C LYS A 516 -5.70 -13.48 -45.32
N ILE A 517 -5.45 -14.64 -44.72
CA ILE A 517 -5.08 -14.77 -43.31
C ILE A 517 -3.71 -14.14 -43.05
N SER A 518 -2.74 -14.32 -43.96
CA SER A 518 -1.43 -13.66 -43.81
C SER A 518 -1.57 -12.13 -43.79
N LYS A 519 -2.46 -11.56 -44.61
CA LYS A 519 -2.75 -10.11 -44.60
C LYS A 519 -3.37 -9.67 -43.27
N LYS A 520 -4.35 -10.43 -42.75
CA LYS A 520 -4.98 -10.19 -41.43
C LYS A 520 -3.97 -10.22 -40.28
N ILE A 521 -3.08 -11.22 -40.27
CA ILE A 521 -1.99 -11.32 -39.29
C ILE A 521 -1.01 -10.15 -39.42
N ILE A 522 -0.72 -9.68 -40.63
CA ILE A 522 0.12 -8.50 -40.85
C ILE A 522 -0.55 -7.23 -40.32
N THR A 523 -1.86 -7.02 -40.55
CA THR A 523 -2.60 -5.88 -40.01
C THR A 523 -2.78 -5.92 -38.50
N ALA A 524 -2.86 -7.11 -37.89
CA ALA A 524 -2.95 -7.29 -36.45
C ALA A 524 -1.69 -6.83 -35.68
N LYS A 525 -0.53 -6.74 -36.37
CA LYS A 525 0.78 -6.42 -35.76
C LYS A 525 0.83 -5.09 -35.01
N THR A 526 0.00 -4.14 -35.39
CA THR A 526 0.03 -2.79 -34.84
C THR A 526 -0.85 -2.62 -33.59
N TYR A 527 -1.66 -3.63 -33.25
CA TYR A 527 -2.81 -3.43 -32.36
C TYR A 527 -3.02 -4.52 -31.29
N SER A 528 -2.21 -5.59 -31.24
CA SER A 528 -2.59 -6.79 -30.50
C SER A 528 -1.49 -7.43 -29.62
N ASN A 529 -1.92 -7.97 -28.48
CA ASN A 529 -1.14 -8.90 -27.64
C ASN A 529 -1.43 -10.32 -28.12
N TRP A 530 -0.46 -10.96 -28.77
CA TRP A 530 -0.64 -12.34 -29.24
C TRP A 530 -0.54 -13.28 -28.06
N ILE A 531 -1.43 -14.27 -28.00
CA ILE A 531 -1.51 -15.23 -26.89
C ILE A 531 -1.01 -16.56 -27.41
N VAL A 532 0.00 -17.12 -26.73
CA VAL A 532 0.54 -18.46 -26.99
C VAL A 532 0.25 -19.33 -25.78
N GLN A 533 -0.32 -20.52 -26.03
CA GLN A 533 -0.64 -21.49 -25.00
C GLN A 533 -0.24 -22.89 -25.46
N SER A 534 0.48 -23.64 -24.62
CA SER A 534 0.74 -25.06 -24.86
C SER A 534 -0.48 -25.92 -24.49
N THR A 535 -0.66 -27.05 -25.17
CA THR A 535 -1.82 -27.95 -25.03
C THR A 535 -1.85 -28.63 -23.65
N ASP A 536 -0.66 -28.92 -23.12
CA ASP A 536 -0.44 -29.48 -21.78
C ASP A 536 -0.45 -28.41 -20.66
N GLU A 537 -0.75 -27.15 -21.03
CA GLU A 537 -0.78 -25.99 -20.14
C GLU A 537 0.49 -25.81 -19.30
N GLN A 538 1.64 -26.29 -19.80
CA GLN A 538 2.94 -26.07 -19.16
C GLN A 538 3.34 -24.59 -19.20
N PHE A 539 3.04 -23.89 -20.29
CA PHE A 539 3.29 -22.46 -20.36
C PHE A 539 2.28 -21.72 -21.21
N LYS A 540 1.92 -20.53 -20.72
CA LYS A 540 1.10 -19.55 -21.43
C LYS A 540 1.76 -18.20 -21.30
N PHE A 541 1.98 -17.54 -22.43
CA PHE A 541 2.58 -16.22 -22.41
C PHE A 541 2.02 -15.33 -23.52
N ARG A 542 2.14 -14.04 -23.27
CA ARG A 542 1.72 -13.00 -24.21
C ARG A 542 2.92 -12.22 -24.63
N PHE A 543 2.93 -11.79 -25.88
CA PHE A 543 3.92 -10.83 -26.32
C PHE A 543 3.27 -9.71 -27.14
N PRO A 544 3.55 -8.45 -26.77
CA PRO A 544 3.16 -7.30 -27.58
C PRO A 544 4.07 -7.19 -28.81
N ILE A 545 3.51 -6.76 -29.94
CA ILE A 545 4.31 -6.38 -31.11
C ILE A 545 4.57 -4.87 -31.01
N ILE A 546 5.76 -4.51 -30.52
CA ILE A 546 6.05 -3.15 -30.04
C ILE A 546 6.48 -2.18 -31.16
N SER A 547 7.15 -2.63 -32.22
CA SER A 547 7.43 -1.84 -33.44
C SER A 547 8.07 -2.68 -34.57
N GLU A 548 7.96 -2.21 -35.83
CA GLU A 548 8.68 -2.79 -36.99
C GLU A 548 10.21 -2.59 -36.94
N LYS A 549 10.73 -1.66 -36.13
CA LYS A 549 12.17 -1.33 -36.10
C LYS A 549 13.02 -2.33 -35.33
N GLU A 550 12.44 -3.09 -34.42
CA GLU A 550 13.15 -4.03 -33.53
C GLU A 550 13.00 -5.49 -33.94
N VAL A 551 12.05 -5.80 -34.82
CA VAL A 551 11.74 -7.17 -35.25
C VAL A 551 12.10 -7.30 -36.73
N ASN A 552 13.00 -8.22 -37.06
CA ASN A 552 13.23 -8.60 -38.45
C ASN A 552 11.99 -9.33 -38.97
N ILE A 553 11.03 -8.59 -39.51
CA ILE A 553 9.88 -9.21 -40.13
C ILE A 553 10.28 -9.64 -41.54
N GLY A 554 10.44 -10.95 -41.72
CA GLY A 554 10.69 -11.57 -43.02
C GLY A 554 9.46 -11.54 -43.93
N ILE A 555 8.84 -10.36 -44.13
CA ILE A 555 7.80 -10.15 -45.14
C ILE A 555 8.42 -10.11 -46.55
N SER A 556 9.73 -9.91 -46.65
CA SER A 556 10.48 -9.91 -47.91
C SER A 556 10.42 -11.23 -48.68
N GLN A 557 9.97 -12.34 -48.07
CA GLN A 557 9.71 -13.59 -48.81
C GLN A 557 8.29 -13.64 -49.43
N LEU A 558 7.34 -12.83 -48.94
CA LEU A 558 6.05 -12.59 -49.58
C LEU A 558 6.09 -11.39 -50.55
N ILE A 559 7.11 -10.55 -50.44
CA ILE A 559 7.39 -9.43 -51.35
C ILE A 559 8.84 -9.58 -51.82
N LYS A 560 9.07 -10.32 -52.91
CA LYS A 560 10.31 -10.24 -53.69
C LYS A 560 10.53 -8.78 -54.10
N THR A 561 11.21 -7.98 -53.29
CA THR A 561 11.84 -6.72 -53.73
C THR A 561 13.09 -6.40 -52.88
N ASN A 562 14.23 -6.78 -53.45
CA ASN A 562 15.46 -6.00 -53.62
C ASN A 562 16.18 -5.41 -52.40
N ARG A 563 17.17 -6.17 -51.89
CA ARG A 563 18.29 -5.66 -51.07
C ARG A 563 19.20 -4.66 -51.82
N PHE A 564 19.16 -4.63 -53.15
CA PHE A 564 19.88 -3.63 -53.97
C PHE A 564 19.32 -2.18 -53.88
N ILE A 565 18.12 -1.98 -53.32
CA ILE A 565 17.49 -0.65 -53.25
C ILE A 565 18.01 0.20 -52.07
N SER A 566 18.62 -0.38 -51.03
CA SER A 566 18.86 0.37 -49.77
C SER A 566 19.95 1.48 -49.88
N LYS A 567 20.99 1.27 -50.69
CA LYS A 567 22.03 2.29 -50.94
C LYS A 567 21.55 3.37 -51.91
N SER A 568 20.85 3.00 -52.99
CA SER A 568 20.30 3.96 -53.96
C SER A 568 19.15 4.81 -53.39
N LYS A 569 18.33 4.26 -52.48
CA LYS A 569 17.25 5.01 -51.81
C LYS A 569 17.79 6.14 -50.92
N LYS A 570 18.92 5.93 -50.23
CA LYS A 570 19.57 6.98 -49.43
C LYS A 570 20.14 8.11 -50.29
N LEU A 571 20.68 7.78 -51.47
CA LEU A 571 21.14 8.77 -52.46
C LEU A 571 19.95 9.56 -53.05
N LEU A 572 18.89 8.86 -53.46
CA LEU A 572 17.65 9.47 -53.98
C LEU A 572 16.93 10.34 -52.93
N ASP A 573 17.01 9.99 -51.65
CA ASP A 573 16.39 10.76 -50.58
C ASP A 573 16.99 12.18 -50.43
N LYS A 574 18.28 12.37 -50.74
CA LYS A 574 18.93 13.69 -50.76
C LYS A 574 18.31 14.62 -51.83
N PHE A 575 17.83 14.05 -52.94
CA PHE A 575 17.24 14.83 -54.03
C PHE A 575 15.77 15.19 -53.81
N LYS A 576 15.06 14.60 -52.84
CA LYS A 576 13.63 14.85 -52.63
C LYS A 576 13.28 16.31 -52.39
N ILE A 577 14.02 17.01 -51.53
CA ILE A 577 13.78 18.43 -51.25
C ILE A 577 14.13 19.31 -52.47
N PRO A 578 15.31 19.15 -53.12
CA PRO A 578 15.60 19.82 -54.39
C PRO A 578 14.53 19.58 -55.47
N THR A 579 14.07 18.33 -55.66
CA THR A 579 13.01 18.01 -56.62
C THR A 579 11.68 18.62 -56.23
N TYR A 580 11.33 18.67 -54.95
CA TYR A 580 10.15 19.39 -54.48
C TYR A 580 10.22 20.87 -54.82
N LYS A 581 11.36 21.52 -54.53
CA LYS A 581 11.61 22.93 -54.90
C LYS A 581 11.49 23.13 -56.42
N LEU A 582 12.04 22.21 -57.21
CA LEU A 582 11.90 22.22 -58.67
C LEU A 582 10.43 22.10 -59.08
N PHE A 583 9.69 21.12 -58.56
CA PHE A 583 8.26 20.95 -58.84
C PHE A 583 7.44 22.18 -58.45
N THR A 584 7.79 22.87 -57.35
CA THR A 584 7.13 24.13 -56.97
C THR A 584 7.42 25.29 -57.93
N LYS A 585 8.44 25.18 -58.79
CA LYS A 585 8.75 26.19 -59.83
C LYS A 585 8.16 25.80 -61.19
N ILE A 586 8.30 24.54 -61.60
CA ILE A 586 7.99 24.10 -62.98
C ILE A 586 6.57 23.55 -63.15
N LEU A 587 5.98 22.92 -62.11
CA LEU A 587 4.66 22.29 -62.25
C LEU A 587 3.57 23.29 -61.87
N PRO A 588 2.47 23.38 -62.65
CA PRO A 588 1.35 24.24 -62.28
C PRO A 588 0.57 23.66 -61.09
N VAL A 589 -0.01 24.56 -60.30
CA VAL A 589 -1.00 24.22 -59.27
C VAL A 589 -2.20 23.57 -59.97
N LYS A 590 -2.61 22.41 -59.50
CA LYS A 590 -3.73 21.65 -60.01
C LYS A 590 -4.99 22.02 -59.23
N LYS A 591 -5.93 22.69 -59.91
CA LYS A 591 -7.22 23.09 -59.36
C LYS A 591 -7.98 21.88 -58.77
N ASN A 592 -8.80 22.12 -57.75
CA ASN A 592 -9.64 21.11 -57.09
C ASN A 592 -8.88 19.88 -56.58
N THR A 593 -7.60 20.06 -56.22
CA THR A 593 -6.79 19.02 -55.57
C THR A 593 -6.57 19.36 -54.11
N PHE A 594 -7.02 18.46 -53.23
CA PHE A 594 -7.04 18.62 -51.79
C PHE A 594 -6.07 17.65 -51.13
N VAL A 595 -5.21 18.16 -50.26
CA VAL A 595 -4.34 17.37 -49.40
C VAL A 595 -4.83 17.48 -47.97
N PHE A 596 -5.21 16.34 -47.39
CA PHE A 596 -5.63 16.21 -46.01
C PHE A 596 -4.54 15.50 -45.19
N GLN A 597 -4.30 16.01 -43.98
CA GLN A 597 -3.41 15.38 -43.03
C GLN A 597 -3.89 15.62 -41.60
N SER A 598 -3.90 14.56 -40.78
CA SER A 598 -4.15 14.67 -39.34
C SER A 598 -2.94 14.16 -38.55
N PHE A 599 -2.52 14.91 -37.53
CA PHE A 599 -1.44 14.57 -36.59
C PHE A 599 -0.17 14.03 -37.27
N TYR A 600 0.37 14.77 -38.24
CA TYR A 600 1.56 14.37 -39.02
C TYR A 600 1.39 13.07 -39.82
N GLY A 601 0.15 12.70 -40.15
CA GLY A 601 -0.23 11.50 -40.89
C GLY A 601 -0.30 10.24 -40.01
N ASN A 602 -0.46 10.40 -38.69
CA ASN A 602 -0.59 9.28 -37.76
C ASN A 602 -2.01 8.69 -37.70
N SER A 603 -3.03 9.38 -38.20
CA SER A 603 -4.42 8.91 -38.15
C SER A 603 -5.27 9.48 -39.28
N TYR A 604 -6.33 8.75 -39.61
CA TYR A 604 -7.49 9.25 -40.36
C TYR A 604 -8.58 9.60 -39.34
N ALA A 605 -8.55 10.85 -38.87
CA ALA A 605 -9.40 11.33 -37.77
C ALA A 605 -9.47 12.86 -37.75
N ASP A 606 -10.20 13.40 -36.78
CA ASP A 606 -10.22 14.82 -36.41
C ASP A 606 -10.81 15.74 -37.49
N ASN A 607 -10.58 17.06 -37.39
CA ASN A 607 -11.22 18.04 -38.28
C ASN A 607 -10.97 17.79 -39.77
N PRO A 608 -9.75 17.39 -40.22
CA PRO A 608 -9.51 17.09 -41.63
C PRO A 608 -10.35 15.92 -42.15
N LYS A 609 -10.67 14.93 -41.30
CA LYS A 609 -11.55 13.81 -41.67
C LYS A 609 -12.97 14.31 -41.91
N ALA A 610 -13.53 15.07 -40.98
CA ALA A 610 -14.89 15.58 -41.08
C ALA A 610 -15.08 16.49 -42.31
N ILE A 611 -14.13 17.41 -42.56
CA ILE A 611 -14.13 18.26 -43.76
C ILE A 611 -14.07 17.41 -45.03
N TYR A 612 -13.20 16.40 -45.07
CA TYR A 612 -13.07 15.51 -46.23
C TYR A 612 -14.34 14.71 -46.49
N GLU A 613 -14.93 14.10 -45.45
CA GLU A 613 -16.13 13.28 -45.58
C GLU A 613 -17.31 14.13 -46.05
N LYS A 614 -17.49 15.33 -45.48
CA LYS A 614 -18.54 16.26 -45.90
C LYS A 614 -18.31 16.80 -47.31
N LEU A 615 -17.07 17.10 -47.69
CA LEU A 615 -16.74 17.55 -49.04
C LEU A 615 -16.99 16.45 -50.08
N TYR A 616 -16.65 15.21 -49.76
CA TYR A 616 -16.92 14.06 -50.62
C TYR A 616 -18.43 13.77 -50.75
N GLU A 617 -19.18 13.90 -49.66
CA GLU A 617 -20.64 13.78 -49.66
C GLU A 617 -21.29 14.80 -50.62
N LEU A 618 -20.85 16.06 -50.59
CA LEU A 618 -21.44 17.14 -51.40
C LEU A 618 -20.96 17.15 -52.86
N GLU A 619 -19.67 16.87 -53.10
CA GLU A 619 -19.05 17.09 -54.41
C GLU A 619 -18.62 15.80 -55.13
N GLY A 620 -18.67 14.66 -54.45
CA GLY A 620 -18.29 13.36 -55.01
C GLY A 620 -16.93 13.41 -55.72
N ASP A 621 -16.91 13.00 -56.99
CA ASP A 621 -15.71 12.83 -57.79
C ASP A 621 -15.20 14.09 -58.49
N LYS A 622 -15.86 15.24 -58.29
CA LYS A 622 -15.46 16.52 -58.89
C LYS A 622 -14.06 16.95 -58.45
N ASN A 623 -13.56 16.42 -57.34
CA ASN A 623 -12.27 16.77 -56.75
C ASN A 623 -11.28 15.62 -56.72
N LYS A 624 -10.00 15.99 -56.64
CA LYS A 624 -8.93 15.06 -56.33
C LYS A 624 -8.58 15.10 -54.84
N TYR A 625 -8.99 14.07 -54.11
CA TYR A 625 -8.65 13.91 -52.70
C TYR A 625 -7.34 13.13 -52.52
N VAL A 626 -6.44 13.67 -51.70
CA VAL A 626 -5.16 13.07 -51.32
C VAL A 626 -5.07 13.04 -49.81
N TRP A 627 -4.90 11.86 -49.24
CA TRP A 627 -4.75 11.67 -47.79
C TRP A 627 -3.33 11.27 -47.45
N VAL A 628 -2.72 12.02 -46.53
CA VAL A 628 -1.35 11.78 -46.07
C VAL A 628 -1.39 10.90 -44.82
N LEU A 629 -0.94 9.65 -44.96
CA LEU A 629 -0.96 8.65 -43.88
C LEU A 629 0.31 7.82 -43.85
N LYS A 630 0.88 7.60 -42.66
CA LYS A 630 2.05 6.72 -42.46
C LYS A 630 1.69 5.26 -42.70
N ASP A 631 0.53 4.84 -42.20
CA ASP A 631 -0.08 3.54 -42.45
C ASP A 631 -1.37 3.71 -43.24
N SER A 632 -1.42 3.11 -44.44
CA SER A 632 -2.59 3.14 -45.30
C SER A 632 -3.76 2.33 -44.75
N ASN A 633 -3.53 1.39 -43.82
CA ASN A 633 -4.60 0.59 -43.22
C ASN A 633 -5.51 1.40 -42.30
N LEU A 634 -5.07 2.59 -41.87
CA LEU A 634 -5.88 3.50 -41.05
C LEU A 634 -7.01 4.16 -41.83
N PHE A 635 -6.94 4.15 -43.17
CA PHE A 635 -7.90 4.84 -44.01
C PHE A 635 -9.18 4.02 -44.19
N THR A 636 -10.31 4.60 -43.78
CA THR A 636 -11.66 4.02 -43.93
C THR A 636 -12.58 4.87 -44.81
N GLY A 637 -12.07 5.98 -45.37
CA GLY A 637 -12.83 6.90 -46.21
C GLY A 637 -13.08 6.40 -47.63
N LYS A 638 -13.87 7.15 -48.41
CA LYS A 638 -14.24 6.81 -49.79
C LYS A 638 -13.38 7.52 -50.83
N LYS A 639 -12.64 6.76 -51.64
CA LYS A 639 -12.03 7.24 -52.89
C LYS A 639 -11.03 8.41 -52.75
N ALA A 640 -10.05 8.27 -51.85
CA ALA A 640 -8.88 9.15 -51.80
C ALA A 640 -7.58 8.46 -52.23
N LYS A 641 -6.62 9.24 -52.74
CA LYS A 641 -5.26 8.74 -52.98
C LYS A 641 -4.46 8.77 -51.69
N ILE A 642 -4.09 7.60 -51.17
CA ILE A 642 -3.26 7.50 -49.97
C ILE A 642 -1.78 7.70 -50.33
N VAL A 643 -1.13 8.60 -49.60
CA VAL A 643 0.25 9.00 -49.84
C VAL A 643 1.01 8.98 -48.51
N LYS A 644 2.15 8.28 -48.49
CA LYS A 644 3.01 8.23 -47.30
C LYS A 644 3.78 9.53 -47.14
N PRO A 645 3.89 10.11 -45.92
CA PRO A 645 4.75 11.26 -45.65
C PRO A 645 6.16 11.06 -46.21
N PHE A 646 6.74 12.11 -46.78
CA PHE A 646 8.11 12.12 -47.34
C PHE A 646 8.36 11.10 -48.49
N SER A 647 7.33 10.54 -49.10
CA SER A 647 7.44 9.77 -50.35
C SER A 647 7.53 10.71 -51.57
N TRP A 648 8.04 10.24 -52.71
CA TRP A 648 8.03 11.03 -53.96
C TRP A 648 6.63 11.53 -54.33
N LYS A 649 5.60 10.70 -54.12
CA LYS A 649 4.19 11.08 -54.30
C LYS A 649 3.79 12.20 -53.34
N TYR A 650 4.28 12.19 -52.10
CA TYR A 650 4.04 13.28 -51.14
C TYR A 650 4.56 14.59 -51.68
N TYR A 651 5.83 14.66 -52.08
CA TYR A 651 6.40 15.89 -52.66
C TYR A 651 5.66 16.33 -53.92
N TYR A 652 5.29 15.40 -54.81
CA TYR A 652 4.50 15.71 -55.99
C TYR A 652 3.16 16.37 -55.66
N TYR A 653 2.37 15.78 -54.76
CA TYR A 653 1.07 16.35 -54.38
C TYR A 653 1.21 17.63 -53.56
N MET A 654 2.20 17.71 -52.67
CA MET A 654 2.49 18.94 -51.91
C MET A 654 2.92 20.10 -52.82
N ALA A 655 3.51 19.83 -53.98
CA ALA A 655 3.95 20.88 -54.92
C ALA A 655 2.81 21.38 -55.84
N ARG A 656 1.75 20.58 -56.00
CA ARG A 656 0.69 20.82 -56.99
C ARG A 656 -0.69 21.04 -56.41
N ALA A 657 -0.98 20.61 -55.19
CA ALA A 657 -2.33 20.74 -54.64
C ALA A 657 -2.75 22.21 -54.51
N GLN A 658 -4.04 22.46 -54.70
CA GLN A 658 -4.62 23.78 -54.48
C GLN A 658 -5.00 23.97 -53.01
N PHE A 659 -5.53 22.95 -52.34
CA PHE A 659 -6.01 23.03 -50.97
C PHE A 659 -5.20 22.14 -50.03
N PHE A 660 -4.82 22.69 -48.89
CA PHE A 660 -4.12 22.00 -47.81
C PHE A 660 -4.94 22.11 -46.53
N ILE A 661 -5.39 20.98 -45.99
CA ILE A 661 -6.23 20.88 -44.79
C ILE A 661 -5.44 20.09 -43.75
N ASN A 662 -5.11 20.75 -42.64
CA ASN A 662 -4.29 20.16 -41.59
C ASN A 662 -4.80 20.60 -40.20
N ASN A 663 -4.49 19.80 -39.18
CA ASN A 663 -4.78 20.08 -37.77
C ASN A 663 -3.51 20.22 -36.91
N ALA A 664 -2.35 20.08 -37.56
CA ALA A 664 -1.02 20.21 -36.99
C ALA A 664 -0.12 20.99 -37.97
N ASN A 665 1.21 20.89 -37.78
CA ASN A 665 2.17 21.54 -38.66
C ASN A 665 2.57 20.65 -39.84
N PHE A 666 2.74 21.25 -41.03
CA PHE A 666 3.51 20.62 -42.10
C PHE A 666 5.02 20.72 -41.81
N PRO A 667 5.86 19.86 -42.42
CA PRO A 667 7.31 19.96 -42.31
C PRO A 667 7.86 21.31 -42.81
N ASP A 668 9.00 21.74 -42.27
CA ASP A 668 9.59 23.06 -42.54
C ASP A 668 9.88 23.33 -44.02
N PHE A 669 10.17 22.28 -44.81
CA PHE A 669 10.40 22.42 -46.25
C PHE A 669 9.16 22.84 -47.03
N PHE A 670 7.95 22.77 -46.46
CA PHE A 670 6.72 23.11 -47.16
C PHE A 670 6.76 24.57 -47.63
N ILE A 671 6.58 24.76 -48.94
CA ILE A 671 6.54 26.06 -49.61
C ILE A 671 5.10 26.35 -49.97
N LYS A 672 4.58 27.44 -49.39
CA LYS A 672 3.27 27.98 -49.72
C LYS A 672 3.35 28.73 -51.05
N ARG A 673 2.55 28.33 -52.04
CA ARG A 673 2.53 28.93 -53.38
C ARG A 673 1.35 29.89 -53.55
N LYS A 674 1.50 30.86 -54.45
CA LYS A 674 0.35 31.66 -54.94
C LYS A 674 -0.74 30.74 -55.49
N ASN A 675 -2.01 31.16 -55.38
CA ASN A 675 -3.21 30.41 -55.83
C ASN A 675 -3.43 29.06 -55.12
N THR A 676 -2.84 28.86 -53.95
CA THR A 676 -3.15 27.73 -53.06
C THR A 676 -3.82 28.25 -51.81
N PHE A 677 -4.53 27.37 -51.09
CA PHE A 677 -5.22 27.68 -49.84
C PHE A 677 -4.82 26.69 -48.74
N PHE A 678 -4.39 27.19 -47.59
CA PHE A 678 -4.00 26.41 -46.42
C PHE A 678 -4.95 26.75 -45.28
N LEU A 679 -5.86 25.81 -45.04
CA LEU A 679 -6.77 25.81 -43.91
C LEU A 679 -6.12 25.05 -42.74
N GLN A 680 -5.86 25.77 -41.66
CA GLN A 680 -5.47 25.19 -40.38
C GLN A 680 -6.71 25.00 -39.51
N THR A 681 -6.83 23.84 -38.88
CA THR A 681 -7.92 23.54 -37.95
C THR A 681 -7.47 23.46 -36.50
N TRP A 682 -6.16 23.30 -36.24
CA TRP A 682 -5.68 22.93 -34.92
C TRP A 682 -6.44 21.70 -34.36
N HIS A 683 -6.29 21.39 -33.07
CA HIS A 683 -6.75 20.09 -32.55
C HIS A 683 -7.38 20.16 -31.16
N GLY A 684 -7.89 21.32 -30.73
CA GLY A 684 -8.61 21.43 -29.47
C GLY A 684 -8.53 22.82 -28.83
N THR A 685 -9.51 23.10 -27.97
CA THR A 685 -9.48 24.26 -27.09
C THR A 685 -8.32 24.16 -26.08
N PRO A 686 -7.47 25.19 -25.98
CA PRO A 686 -6.27 25.14 -25.15
C PRO A 686 -6.61 25.31 -23.67
N LEU A 687 -6.29 24.29 -22.86
CA LEU A 687 -6.24 24.43 -21.39
C LEU A 687 -4.87 24.94 -20.92
N LYS A 688 -3.81 24.49 -21.59
CA LYS A 688 -2.42 24.74 -21.24
C LYS A 688 -1.85 25.83 -22.14
N LYS A 689 -0.90 26.63 -21.62
CA LYS A 689 -0.23 27.69 -22.40
C LYS A 689 0.45 27.12 -23.66
N LEU A 690 0.32 27.84 -24.77
CA LEU A 690 0.81 27.45 -26.11
C LEU A 690 1.73 28.53 -26.68
N GLY A 691 2.60 28.12 -27.62
CA GLY A 691 3.42 29.06 -28.40
C GLY A 691 4.20 30.04 -27.53
N LEU A 692 4.12 31.32 -27.87
CA LEU A 692 4.83 32.40 -27.18
C LEU A 692 4.30 32.70 -25.77
N ASP A 693 3.12 32.19 -25.41
CA ASP A 693 2.60 32.35 -24.05
C ASP A 693 3.24 31.36 -23.05
N VAL A 694 4.00 30.37 -23.52
CA VAL A 694 4.69 29.42 -22.63
C VAL A 694 5.74 30.16 -21.79
N PRO A 695 5.76 30.02 -20.46
CA PRO A 695 6.75 30.67 -19.59
C PRO A 695 8.19 30.23 -19.89
N LYS A 696 9.17 31.12 -19.76
CA LYS A 696 10.60 30.88 -20.07
C LYS A 696 11.23 29.76 -19.24
N ASP A 697 10.77 29.60 -18.02
CA ASP A 697 11.19 28.61 -17.04
C ASP A 697 10.51 27.23 -17.24
N ALA A 698 9.47 27.15 -18.07
CA ALA A 698 8.81 25.88 -18.36
C ALA A 698 9.70 24.98 -19.24
N SER A 699 9.74 23.68 -18.94
CA SER A 699 10.47 22.69 -19.75
C SER A 699 10.03 22.65 -21.23
N ALA A 700 8.80 23.06 -21.50
CA ALA A 700 8.24 23.15 -22.84
C ALA A 700 8.64 24.41 -23.62
N TYR A 701 9.29 25.41 -23.00
CA TYR A 701 9.56 26.71 -23.60
C TYR A 701 10.34 26.60 -24.92
N ALA A 702 11.48 25.91 -24.92
CA ALA A 702 12.36 25.81 -26.08
C ALA A 702 11.65 25.26 -27.33
N ALA A 703 10.71 24.33 -27.16
CA ALA A 703 9.93 23.76 -28.26
C ALA A 703 8.80 24.69 -28.76
N ASN A 704 8.38 25.66 -27.95
CA ASN A 704 7.28 26.59 -28.24
C ASN A 704 7.74 28.01 -28.56
N SER A 705 9.02 28.33 -28.33
CA SER A 705 9.64 29.64 -28.61
C SER A 705 10.54 29.63 -29.86
N ASP A 706 10.57 28.54 -30.63
CA ASP A 706 11.35 28.45 -31.88
C ASP A 706 10.77 29.40 -32.94
N ILE A 707 11.60 30.25 -33.55
CA ILE A 707 11.21 31.18 -34.61
C ILE A 707 10.55 30.46 -35.80
N LYS A 708 10.92 29.18 -36.05
CA LYS A 708 10.31 28.34 -37.07
C LYS A 708 8.82 28.11 -36.83
N LEU A 709 8.34 28.25 -35.59
CA LEU A 709 6.93 28.14 -35.26
C LEU A 709 6.14 29.26 -35.94
N LEU A 710 6.60 30.51 -35.82
CA LEU A 710 5.97 31.66 -36.47
C LEU A 710 6.09 31.59 -38.00
N GLU A 711 7.22 31.09 -38.52
CA GLU A 711 7.38 30.85 -39.97
C GLU A 711 6.39 29.80 -40.51
N ARG A 712 5.95 28.84 -39.68
CA ARG A 712 4.90 27.89 -40.08
C ARG A 712 3.53 28.53 -40.09
N THR A 713 3.22 29.40 -39.13
CA THR A 713 1.89 30.03 -39.01
C THR A 713 1.65 31.09 -40.09
N LYS A 714 2.69 31.80 -40.54
CA LYS A 714 2.65 32.71 -41.71
C LYS A 714 2.19 32.06 -43.02
N LYS A 715 2.21 30.72 -43.10
CA LYS A 715 1.79 29.97 -44.30
C LYS A 715 0.30 29.62 -44.31
N TRP A 716 -0.39 29.81 -43.19
CA TRP A 716 -1.82 29.55 -43.06
C TRP A 716 -2.58 30.70 -43.73
N ASP A 717 -3.63 30.40 -44.50
CA ASP A 717 -4.52 31.45 -45.02
C ASP A 717 -5.68 31.69 -44.07
N ILE A 718 -6.09 30.67 -43.31
CA ILE A 718 -7.17 30.75 -42.33
C ILE A 718 -6.98 29.76 -41.20
N LEU A 719 -7.46 30.12 -40.01
CA LEU A 719 -7.60 29.23 -38.86
C LEU A 719 -9.08 29.03 -38.52
N ILE A 720 -9.52 27.77 -38.40
CA ILE A 720 -10.81 27.42 -37.79
C ILE A 720 -10.66 27.34 -36.27
N SER A 721 -11.61 27.93 -35.55
CA SER A 721 -11.64 28.01 -34.10
C SER A 721 -13.00 27.55 -33.54
N PRO A 722 -13.01 26.86 -32.39
CA PRO A 722 -14.25 26.35 -31.79
C PRO A 722 -15.02 27.38 -30.96
N ASN A 723 -14.34 28.41 -30.45
CA ASN A 723 -14.91 29.42 -29.56
C ASN A 723 -14.00 30.66 -29.48
N GLU A 724 -14.55 31.79 -29.04
CA GLU A 724 -13.81 33.06 -28.98
C GLU A 724 -12.60 32.99 -28.04
N TYR A 725 -12.71 32.24 -26.94
CA TYR A 725 -11.58 31.99 -26.05
C TYR A 725 -10.38 31.37 -26.78
N THR A 726 -10.62 30.39 -27.65
CA THR A 726 -9.56 29.77 -28.45
C THR A 726 -9.04 30.74 -29.51
N SER A 727 -9.92 31.52 -30.14
CA SER A 727 -9.55 32.52 -31.15
C SER A 727 -8.56 33.55 -30.59
N GLU A 728 -8.86 34.12 -29.42
CA GLU A 728 -8.00 35.10 -28.74
C GLU A 728 -6.64 34.52 -28.34
N ILE A 729 -6.64 33.30 -27.78
CA ILE A 729 -5.39 32.63 -27.42
C ILE A 729 -4.54 32.34 -28.65
N MET A 730 -5.13 31.78 -29.71
CA MET A 730 -4.38 31.44 -30.92
C MET A 730 -3.80 32.69 -31.58
N LYS A 731 -4.56 33.79 -31.61
CA LYS A 731 -4.12 35.09 -32.14
C LYS A 731 -2.88 35.59 -31.41
N ARG A 732 -2.87 35.60 -30.07
CA ARG A 732 -1.73 36.05 -29.26
C ARG A 732 -0.56 35.06 -29.29
N ALA A 733 -0.82 33.79 -28.94
CA ALA A 733 0.21 32.78 -28.74
C ALA A 733 1.05 32.49 -30.00
N TYR A 734 0.47 32.73 -31.18
CA TYR A 734 1.14 32.50 -32.47
C TYR A 734 1.28 33.77 -33.33
N GLN A 735 0.98 34.95 -32.79
CA GLN A 735 1.00 36.24 -33.48
C GLN A 735 0.33 36.18 -34.86
N LEU A 736 -0.90 35.65 -34.89
CA LEU A 736 -1.61 35.41 -36.14
C LEU A 736 -2.15 36.72 -36.73
N ASN A 737 -1.72 37.03 -37.95
CA ASN A 737 -2.22 38.14 -38.76
C ASN A 737 -3.10 37.65 -39.91
N ILE A 738 -3.90 36.62 -39.67
CA ILE A 738 -4.77 35.96 -40.65
C ILE A 738 -6.20 35.90 -40.13
N PRO A 739 -7.21 35.73 -41.01
CA PRO A 739 -8.58 35.50 -40.57
C PRO A 739 -8.69 34.26 -39.67
N ILE A 740 -9.42 34.39 -38.57
CA ILE A 740 -9.82 33.29 -37.69
C ILE A 740 -11.34 33.18 -37.80
N LYS A 741 -11.85 31.98 -38.08
CA LYS A 741 -13.29 31.72 -38.16
C LYS A 741 -13.74 30.88 -36.96
N THR A 742 -14.48 31.53 -36.07
CA THR A 742 -15.08 30.93 -34.88
C THR A 742 -16.42 30.27 -35.27
N ILE A 743 -16.36 29.01 -35.73
CA ILE A 743 -17.51 28.28 -36.29
C ILE A 743 -17.73 26.90 -35.66
N GLY A 744 -17.07 26.62 -34.52
CA GLY A 744 -17.01 25.26 -33.99
C GLY A 744 -15.95 24.41 -34.69
N TYR A 745 -15.84 23.14 -34.29
CA TYR A 745 -14.91 22.21 -34.93
C TYR A 745 -15.63 21.22 -35.84
N PRO A 746 -15.19 21.04 -37.11
CA PRO A 746 -15.73 20.02 -38.01
C PRO A 746 -15.83 18.62 -37.38
N ARG A 747 -14.85 18.20 -36.58
CA ARG A 747 -14.88 16.88 -35.91
C ARG A 747 -16.00 16.73 -34.88
N ASN A 748 -16.53 17.85 -34.37
CA ASN A 748 -17.56 17.91 -33.34
C ASN A 748 -18.97 17.92 -33.94
N ASP A 749 -19.13 18.06 -35.27
CA ASP A 749 -20.44 17.99 -35.93
C ASP A 749 -21.20 16.71 -35.58
N GLN A 750 -20.48 15.58 -35.50
CA GLN A 750 -21.05 14.27 -35.14
C GLN A 750 -21.51 14.16 -33.68
N LEU A 751 -21.11 15.08 -32.80
CA LEU A 751 -21.54 15.13 -31.40
C LEU A 751 -22.87 15.90 -31.26
N VAL A 752 -23.19 16.75 -32.23
CA VAL A 752 -24.49 17.44 -32.36
C VAL A 752 -25.44 16.57 -33.19
N ASN A 753 -24.99 16.14 -34.37
CA ASN A 753 -25.73 15.32 -35.32
C ASN A 753 -25.44 13.84 -35.07
N VAL A 754 -26.05 13.31 -34.01
CA VAL A 754 -25.78 11.95 -33.53
C VAL A 754 -26.34 10.89 -34.49
N ASP A 755 -25.45 10.04 -35.02
CA ASP A 755 -25.81 8.85 -35.80
C ASP A 755 -25.95 7.63 -34.87
N LYS A 756 -27.20 7.20 -34.66
CA LYS A 756 -27.53 6.05 -33.80
C LYS A 756 -27.01 4.72 -34.36
N GLU A 757 -27.03 4.53 -35.68
CA GLU A 757 -26.55 3.29 -36.31
C GLU A 757 -25.04 3.17 -36.13
N LYS A 758 -24.32 4.29 -36.26
CA LYS A 758 -22.88 4.35 -35.97
C LYS A 758 -22.58 4.06 -34.51
N ILE A 759 -23.36 4.59 -33.56
CA ILE A 759 -23.23 4.27 -32.13
C ILE A 759 -23.31 2.75 -31.90
N GLU A 760 -24.33 2.08 -32.46
CA GLU A 760 -24.50 0.65 -32.28
C GLU A 760 -23.36 -0.14 -32.92
N LYS A 761 -22.90 0.22 -34.12
CA LYS A 761 -21.72 -0.39 -34.77
C LYS A 761 -20.45 -0.24 -33.93
N VAL A 762 -20.25 0.89 -33.26
CA VAL A 762 -19.08 1.12 -32.39
C VAL A 762 -19.21 0.30 -31.11
N LYS A 763 -20.41 0.19 -30.52
CA LYS A 763 -20.64 -0.71 -29.37
C LYS A 763 -20.40 -2.17 -29.72
N GLU A 764 -20.90 -2.62 -30.88
CA GLU A 764 -20.65 -3.96 -31.43
C GLU A 764 -19.16 -4.20 -31.66
N TYR A 765 -18.43 -3.22 -32.21
CA TYR A 765 -16.98 -3.32 -32.40
C TYR A 765 -16.22 -3.62 -31.10
N PHE A 766 -16.64 -3.02 -29.99
CA PHE A 766 -16.05 -3.26 -28.67
C PHE A 766 -16.69 -4.42 -27.91
N ASN A 767 -17.67 -5.13 -28.50
CA ASN A 767 -18.47 -6.17 -27.85
C ASN A 767 -19.13 -5.69 -26.55
N ILE A 768 -19.65 -4.46 -26.54
CA ILE A 768 -20.32 -3.88 -25.37
C ILE A 768 -21.73 -4.48 -25.27
N PRO A 769 -22.12 -5.10 -24.14
CA PRO A 769 -23.47 -5.60 -23.93
C PRO A 769 -24.51 -4.47 -24.01
N LYS A 770 -25.66 -4.73 -24.65
CA LYS A 770 -26.70 -3.71 -24.92
C LYS A 770 -27.30 -3.09 -23.65
N ASP A 771 -27.30 -3.84 -22.56
CA ASP A 771 -27.82 -3.46 -21.24
C ASP A 771 -26.83 -2.65 -20.39
N LYS A 772 -25.55 -2.55 -20.80
CA LYS A 772 -24.52 -1.82 -20.05
C LYS A 772 -24.32 -0.40 -20.55
N LYS A 773 -24.16 0.52 -19.59
CA LYS A 773 -23.70 1.89 -19.81
C LYS A 773 -22.18 1.94 -20.01
N VAL A 774 -21.67 2.97 -20.67
CA VAL A 774 -20.26 3.11 -21.02
C VAL A 774 -19.62 4.27 -20.25
N ILE A 775 -18.51 4.01 -19.58
CA ILE A 775 -17.66 5.03 -18.97
C ILE A 775 -16.42 5.18 -19.83
N LEU A 776 -16.14 6.37 -20.35
CA LEU A 776 -14.87 6.66 -21.03
C LEU A 776 -13.87 7.22 -20.01
N TYR A 777 -12.76 6.52 -19.77
CA TYR A 777 -11.64 7.01 -18.97
C TYR A 777 -10.51 7.49 -19.90
N ALA A 778 -10.28 8.81 -19.92
CA ALA A 778 -9.33 9.47 -20.81
C ALA A 778 -8.40 10.42 -20.03
N PRO A 779 -7.47 9.89 -19.22
CA PRO A 779 -6.50 10.70 -18.47
C PRO A 779 -5.43 11.28 -19.39
N THR A 780 -4.83 12.40 -18.98
CA THR A 780 -3.63 12.91 -19.64
C THR A 780 -2.40 12.06 -19.33
N TRP A 781 -1.39 12.11 -20.19
CA TRP A 781 -0.13 11.38 -19.98
C TRP A 781 0.69 12.00 -18.82
N ARG A 782 1.51 11.18 -18.15
CA ARG A 782 2.44 11.60 -17.10
C ARG A 782 3.86 11.17 -17.48
N GLU A 783 4.80 12.11 -17.46
CA GLU A 783 6.21 11.84 -17.74
C GLU A 783 6.91 11.08 -16.61
N ASP A 784 6.46 11.32 -15.37
CA ASP A 784 7.06 10.79 -14.13
C ASP A 784 6.69 9.33 -13.82
N ASP A 785 5.77 8.72 -14.57
CA ASP A 785 5.43 7.30 -14.38
C ASP A 785 6.62 6.42 -14.84
N ASP A 786 7.06 5.47 -14.00
CA ASP A 786 8.16 4.57 -14.36
C ASP A 786 7.79 3.73 -15.59
N LYS A 787 8.49 4.01 -16.69
CA LYS A 787 8.25 3.41 -18.00
C LYS A 787 8.67 1.93 -18.07
N LYS A 788 9.39 1.43 -17.06
CA LYS A 788 9.80 0.02 -16.94
C LYS A 788 8.71 -0.85 -16.30
N GLU A 789 7.79 -0.26 -15.56
CA GLU A 789 6.72 -0.99 -14.88
C GLU A 789 5.45 -1.12 -15.74
N SER A 790 4.58 -2.05 -15.37
CA SER A 790 3.26 -2.16 -16.01
C SER A 790 2.40 -0.96 -15.65
N TYR A 791 1.59 -0.49 -16.60
CA TYR A 791 0.68 0.62 -16.34
C TYR A 791 -0.38 0.19 -15.33
N ARG A 792 -0.46 0.92 -14.21
CA ARG A 792 -1.44 0.72 -13.15
C ARG A 792 -2.46 1.84 -13.19
N LEU A 793 -3.74 1.48 -13.30
CA LEU A 793 -4.83 2.42 -13.08
C LEU A 793 -4.73 2.97 -11.66
N LYS A 794 -4.98 4.28 -11.50
CA LYS A 794 -4.81 4.95 -10.21
C LYS A 794 -5.99 4.73 -9.26
N PHE A 795 -7.05 4.07 -9.72
CA PHE A 795 -8.20 3.64 -8.93
C PHE A 795 -8.20 2.11 -8.70
N ASN A 796 -8.92 1.67 -7.66
CA ASN A 796 -9.03 0.27 -7.28
C ASN A 796 -9.94 -0.49 -8.27
N VAL A 797 -9.31 -1.10 -9.28
CA VAL A 797 -9.99 -1.86 -10.35
C VAL A 797 -10.89 -2.96 -9.80
N ASN A 798 -10.44 -3.68 -8.77
CA ASN A 798 -11.20 -4.76 -8.14
C ASN A 798 -12.51 -4.25 -7.52
N LYS A 799 -12.44 -3.14 -6.78
CA LYS A 799 -13.62 -2.51 -6.15
C LYS A 799 -14.59 -1.99 -7.21
N PHE A 800 -14.06 -1.40 -8.29
CA PHE A 800 -14.86 -0.94 -9.43
C PHE A 800 -15.55 -2.11 -10.13
N TYR A 801 -14.82 -3.19 -10.40
CA TYR A 801 -15.38 -4.39 -11.02
C TYR A 801 -16.52 -4.97 -10.20
N LYS A 802 -16.30 -5.23 -8.90
CA LYS A 802 -17.35 -5.77 -8.00
C LYS A 802 -18.60 -4.89 -7.93
N THR A 803 -18.43 -3.58 -8.03
CA THR A 803 -19.52 -2.61 -7.81
C THR A 803 -20.24 -2.21 -9.10
N LEU A 804 -19.53 -2.13 -10.23
CA LEU A 804 -20.02 -1.49 -11.45
C LEU A 804 -20.20 -2.47 -12.61
N LYS A 805 -19.58 -3.66 -12.62
CA LYS A 805 -19.54 -4.54 -13.80
C LYS A 805 -20.90 -4.93 -14.37
N ASN A 806 -21.93 -4.98 -13.53
CA ASN A 806 -23.29 -5.37 -13.94
C ASN A 806 -24.02 -4.24 -14.67
N LYS A 807 -23.62 -2.98 -14.47
CA LYS A 807 -24.28 -1.79 -15.05
C LYS A 807 -23.40 -1.04 -16.04
N TYR A 808 -22.08 -1.14 -15.91
CA TYR A 808 -21.13 -0.36 -16.68
C TYR A 808 -20.04 -1.20 -17.34
N VAL A 809 -19.51 -0.69 -18.44
CA VAL A 809 -18.18 -1.01 -18.97
C VAL A 809 -17.31 0.26 -18.96
N ILE A 810 -16.00 0.12 -18.85
CA ILE A 810 -15.03 1.22 -18.88
C ILE A 810 -14.19 1.10 -20.16
N LEU A 811 -14.24 2.10 -21.02
CA LEU A 811 -13.33 2.26 -22.15
C LEU A 811 -12.12 3.08 -21.73
N LEU A 812 -10.93 2.54 -21.94
CA LEU A 812 -9.67 3.24 -21.63
C LEU A 812 -9.10 3.90 -22.88
N ARG A 813 -8.94 5.22 -22.83
CA ARG A 813 -8.27 6.04 -23.84
C ARG A 813 -7.00 6.62 -23.25
N LEU A 814 -5.97 5.79 -23.14
CA LEU A 814 -4.68 6.17 -22.54
C LEU A 814 -3.74 6.77 -23.59
N HIS A 815 -2.59 7.25 -23.13
CA HIS A 815 -1.47 7.50 -24.04
C HIS A 815 -0.91 6.16 -24.57
N TYR A 816 -0.41 6.15 -25.82
CA TYR A 816 0.05 4.90 -26.43
C TYR A 816 1.22 4.23 -25.69
N PHE A 817 2.05 4.99 -24.97
CA PHE A 817 3.11 4.44 -24.10
C PHE A 817 2.56 3.71 -22.87
N ASP A 818 1.41 4.14 -22.36
CA ASP A 818 0.77 3.56 -21.19
C ASP A 818 -0.06 2.34 -21.58
N ALA A 819 -0.82 2.45 -22.67
CA ALA A 819 -1.58 1.33 -23.23
C ALA A 819 -0.71 0.12 -23.56
N LYS A 820 0.54 0.34 -24.01
CA LYS A 820 1.52 -0.74 -24.28
C LYS A 820 1.95 -1.50 -23.02
N ARG A 821 1.94 -0.85 -21.86
CA ARG A 821 2.37 -1.42 -20.57
C ARG A 821 1.20 -1.97 -19.76
N MET A 822 -0.02 -1.84 -20.27
CA MET A 822 -1.23 -2.15 -19.53
C MET A 822 -1.52 -3.65 -19.51
N GLN A 823 -1.89 -4.17 -18.33
CA GLN A 823 -2.28 -5.56 -18.14
C GLN A 823 -3.67 -5.61 -17.49
N LEU A 824 -4.71 -6.05 -18.22
CA LEU A 824 -6.11 -6.03 -17.74
C LEU A 824 -6.89 -7.31 -18.07
N LYS A 825 -6.24 -8.47 -17.97
CA LYS A 825 -6.90 -9.72 -18.35
C LYS A 825 -8.14 -10.01 -17.50
N ASP A 826 -8.02 -9.84 -16.19
CA ASP A 826 -9.04 -10.28 -15.22
C ASP A 826 -10.33 -9.44 -15.25
N TYR A 827 -10.34 -8.37 -16.06
CA TYR A 827 -11.46 -7.44 -16.16
C TYR A 827 -11.86 -7.18 -17.61
N SER A 828 -11.50 -8.05 -18.56
CA SER A 828 -11.71 -7.78 -20.00
C SER A 828 -13.18 -7.66 -20.44
N ASP A 829 -14.11 -8.18 -19.65
CA ASP A 829 -15.57 -8.02 -19.75
C ASP A 829 -16.10 -6.68 -19.19
N PHE A 830 -15.24 -5.94 -18.48
CA PHE A 830 -15.55 -4.69 -17.80
C PHE A 830 -14.68 -3.52 -18.26
N ILE A 831 -13.40 -3.72 -18.55
CA ILE A 831 -12.44 -2.70 -18.95
C ILE A 831 -11.86 -3.05 -20.32
N ILE A 832 -12.13 -2.18 -21.28
CA ILE A 832 -11.79 -2.39 -22.69
C ILE A 832 -10.78 -1.32 -23.11
N ASN A 833 -9.69 -1.74 -23.74
CA ASN A 833 -8.67 -0.81 -24.24
C ASN A 833 -9.14 -0.16 -25.56
N ALA A 834 -9.57 1.09 -25.51
CA ALA A 834 -9.96 1.89 -26.67
C ALA A 834 -8.86 2.85 -27.16
N THR A 835 -7.62 2.73 -26.64
CA THR A 835 -6.51 3.66 -26.95
C THR A 835 -6.17 3.74 -28.43
N TYR A 836 -6.29 2.63 -29.15
CA TYR A 836 -5.91 2.55 -30.56
C TYR A 836 -7.07 2.78 -31.53
N TYR A 837 -8.26 3.08 -31.02
CA TYR A 837 -9.39 3.43 -31.86
C TYR A 837 -9.11 4.75 -32.59
N ASN A 838 -9.43 4.86 -33.88
CA ASN A 838 -8.94 5.99 -34.68
C ASN A 838 -9.55 7.32 -34.27
N ASP A 839 -10.87 7.37 -34.10
CA ASP A 839 -11.61 8.61 -33.88
C ASP A 839 -12.20 8.66 -32.47
N ILE A 840 -11.81 9.67 -31.69
CA ILE A 840 -12.30 9.81 -30.31
C ILE A 840 -13.75 10.29 -30.25
N GLY A 841 -14.26 10.97 -31.29
CA GLY A 841 -15.65 11.41 -31.35
C GLY A 841 -16.64 10.25 -31.28
N ASP A 842 -16.29 9.12 -31.89
CA ASP A 842 -17.07 7.88 -31.80
C ASP A 842 -17.13 7.36 -30.35
N LEU A 843 -16.02 7.47 -29.61
CA LEU A 843 -15.95 7.08 -28.19
C LEU A 843 -16.79 8.02 -27.32
N TYR A 844 -16.81 9.32 -27.62
CA TYR A 844 -17.67 10.27 -26.91
C TYR A 844 -19.15 9.96 -27.10
N ASN A 845 -19.56 9.65 -28.33
CA ASN A 845 -20.96 9.36 -28.66
C ASN A 845 -21.50 8.13 -27.92
N ILE A 846 -20.68 7.08 -27.77
CA ILE A 846 -21.09 5.87 -27.03
C ILE A 846 -20.96 5.99 -25.50
N ALA A 847 -20.15 6.93 -24.99
CA ALA A 847 -19.92 7.09 -23.56
C ALA A 847 -21.10 7.76 -22.85
N ASP A 848 -21.53 7.23 -21.71
CA ASP A 848 -22.52 7.82 -20.81
C ASP A 848 -21.88 8.73 -19.76
N ILE A 849 -20.63 8.49 -19.39
CA ILE A 849 -19.85 9.28 -18.44
C ILE A 849 -18.42 9.44 -18.99
N LEU A 850 -17.88 10.65 -18.95
CA LEU A 850 -16.44 10.87 -19.15
C LEU A 850 -15.76 11.01 -17.79
N ILE A 851 -14.73 10.20 -17.56
CA ILE A 851 -13.77 10.40 -16.48
C ILE A 851 -12.46 10.88 -17.11
N THR A 852 -12.03 12.09 -16.75
CA THR A 852 -10.82 12.70 -17.27
C THR A 852 -10.09 13.47 -16.16
N ASP A 853 -9.09 14.26 -16.50
CA ASP A 853 -8.37 15.16 -15.59
C ASP A 853 -8.29 16.56 -16.24
N TYR A 854 -7.14 17.20 -16.21
CA TYR A 854 -6.86 18.46 -16.92
C TYR A 854 -6.56 18.22 -18.42
N SER A 855 -7.48 17.54 -19.09
CA SER A 855 -7.42 17.24 -20.52
C SER A 855 -8.32 18.17 -21.32
N SER A 856 -7.91 18.54 -22.54
CA SER A 856 -8.77 19.34 -23.44
C SER A 856 -10.00 18.56 -23.95
N VAL A 857 -10.08 17.25 -23.74
CA VAL A 857 -11.25 16.44 -24.14
C VAL A 857 -12.54 16.90 -23.46
N MET A 858 -12.45 17.57 -22.31
CA MET A 858 -13.61 18.08 -21.58
C MET A 858 -14.41 19.12 -22.39
N PHE A 859 -13.72 19.90 -23.24
CA PHE A 859 -14.37 20.91 -24.08
C PHE A 859 -15.26 20.24 -25.12
N ASP A 860 -14.71 19.32 -25.92
CA ASP A 860 -15.47 18.60 -26.95
C ASP A 860 -16.59 17.74 -26.33
N PHE A 861 -16.28 16.99 -25.24
CA PHE A 861 -17.26 16.09 -24.63
C PHE A 861 -18.46 16.84 -24.04
N SER A 862 -18.28 18.10 -23.63
CA SER A 862 -19.38 18.91 -23.09
C SER A 862 -20.51 19.18 -24.09
N ILE A 863 -20.25 19.00 -25.39
CA ILE A 863 -21.27 19.08 -26.45
C ILE A 863 -22.33 17.99 -26.27
N THR A 864 -21.93 16.80 -25.79
CA THR A 864 -22.82 15.66 -25.56
C THR A 864 -23.84 15.90 -24.42
N LYS A 865 -23.61 16.90 -23.57
CA LYS A 865 -24.37 17.20 -22.35
C LYS A 865 -24.37 16.06 -21.32
N LYS A 866 -23.44 15.11 -21.43
CA LYS A 866 -23.32 13.96 -20.52
C LYS A 866 -22.41 14.25 -19.33
N PRO A 867 -22.59 13.58 -18.19
CA PRO A 867 -21.80 13.83 -16.98
C PRO A 867 -20.29 13.67 -17.19
N MET A 868 -19.52 14.55 -16.53
CA MET A 868 -18.05 14.51 -16.50
C MET A 868 -17.56 14.41 -15.05
N ILE A 869 -16.54 13.59 -14.81
CA ILE A 869 -15.86 13.48 -13.52
C ILE A 869 -14.37 13.74 -13.73
N PHE A 870 -13.79 14.62 -12.92
CA PHE A 870 -12.39 15.02 -13.01
C PHE A 870 -11.57 14.32 -11.93
N TYR A 871 -10.95 13.19 -12.27
CA TYR A 871 -10.12 12.41 -11.37
C TYR A 871 -8.68 12.96 -11.29
N ALA A 872 -8.51 14.01 -10.49
CA ALA A 872 -7.27 14.78 -10.37
C ALA A 872 -6.46 14.37 -9.12
N TYR A 873 -6.06 13.09 -9.06
CA TYR A 873 -5.33 12.49 -7.93
C TYR A 873 -3.95 13.12 -7.65
N ASP A 874 -3.41 13.89 -8.60
CA ASP A 874 -2.11 14.55 -8.54
C ASP A 874 -2.20 16.06 -8.80
N TYR A 875 -3.38 16.66 -8.61
CA TYR A 875 -3.64 18.07 -8.91
C TYR A 875 -2.58 19.03 -8.35
N ALA A 876 -2.24 18.88 -7.07
CA ALA A 876 -1.25 19.72 -6.38
C ALA A 876 0.15 19.65 -7.02
N LYS A 877 0.53 18.52 -7.59
CA LYS A 877 1.83 18.35 -8.26
C LYS A 877 1.82 18.90 -9.70
N TYR A 878 0.66 18.84 -10.36
CA TYR A 878 0.56 19.14 -11.79
C TYR A 878 0.43 20.62 -12.11
N GLN A 879 -0.24 21.39 -11.24
CA GLN A 879 -0.47 22.83 -11.43
C GLN A 879 0.85 23.60 -11.61
N ASP A 880 1.89 23.25 -10.84
CA ASP A 880 3.10 24.07 -10.72
C ASP A 880 4.22 23.71 -11.71
N LYS A 881 4.12 22.59 -12.45
CA LYS A 881 5.32 22.01 -13.12
C LYS A 881 5.35 22.00 -14.64
N LEU A 882 4.23 22.11 -15.37
CA LEU A 882 4.20 21.61 -16.76
C LEU A 882 4.09 22.62 -17.89
N ARG A 883 3.74 23.90 -17.63
CA ARG A 883 3.69 25.07 -18.56
C ARG A 883 2.61 26.12 -18.19
N GLY A 884 1.92 25.94 -17.06
CA GLY A 884 0.81 26.80 -16.63
C GLY A 884 -0.49 26.56 -17.41
N PHE A 885 -1.63 26.86 -16.77
CA PHE A 885 -2.94 26.87 -17.40
C PHE A 885 -3.37 28.29 -17.78
N TYR A 886 -4.21 28.40 -18.80
CA TYR A 886 -4.90 29.64 -19.13
C TYR A 886 -6.09 29.91 -18.21
N LEU A 887 -6.66 28.85 -17.64
CA LEU A 887 -7.88 28.89 -16.84
C LEU A 887 -7.62 28.32 -15.45
N ASP A 888 -8.30 28.87 -14.44
CA ASP A 888 -8.41 28.21 -13.14
C ASP A 888 -9.31 26.98 -13.27
N PHE A 889 -8.67 25.81 -13.44
CA PHE A 889 -9.34 24.53 -13.61
C PHE A 889 -10.37 24.24 -12.51
N LYS A 890 -10.06 24.57 -11.24
CA LYS A 890 -10.96 24.31 -10.11
C LYS A 890 -12.22 25.16 -10.23
N ALA A 891 -12.07 26.42 -10.62
CA ALA A 891 -13.18 27.33 -10.85
C ALA A 891 -14.06 26.90 -12.03
N ILE A 892 -13.48 26.43 -13.14
CA ILE A 892 -14.24 26.19 -14.38
C ILE A 892 -14.78 24.76 -14.56
N ALA A 893 -14.23 23.75 -13.88
CA ALA A 893 -14.54 22.35 -14.18
C ALA A 893 -16.06 22.07 -14.16
N PRO A 894 -16.67 21.59 -15.26
CA PRO A 894 -18.13 21.39 -15.39
C PRO A 894 -18.68 20.18 -14.61
N GLY A 895 -17.89 19.62 -13.70
CA GLY A 895 -18.22 18.42 -12.94
C GLY A 895 -17.36 18.31 -11.68
N PRO A 896 -17.61 17.30 -10.83
CA PRO A 896 -16.87 17.08 -9.60
C PRO A 896 -15.39 16.80 -9.87
N ILE A 897 -14.53 17.42 -9.05
CA ILE A 897 -13.10 17.11 -8.98
C ILE A 897 -12.89 16.18 -7.79
N VAL A 898 -12.43 14.96 -8.05
CA VAL A 898 -12.22 13.90 -7.06
C VAL A 898 -10.74 13.51 -7.03
N LYS A 899 -10.23 13.16 -5.84
CA LYS A 899 -8.79 12.95 -5.62
C LYS A 899 -8.41 11.50 -5.33
N ASP A 900 -9.35 10.68 -4.87
CA ASP A 900 -9.10 9.28 -4.57
C ASP A 900 -10.10 8.33 -5.23
N SER A 901 -9.79 7.04 -5.12
CA SER A 901 -10.55 5.97 -5.77
C SER A 901 -11.97 5.80 -5.21
N ASP A 902 -12.18 6.11 -3.93
CA ASP A 902 -13.45 5.88 -3.25
C ASP A 902 -14.42 7.03 -3.52
N GLU A 903 -13.92 8.27 -3.52
CA GLU A 903 -14.67 9.42 -4.02
C GLU A 903 -15.11 9.23 -5.47
N LEU A 904 -14.22 8.72 -6.33
CA LEU A 904 -14.54 8.45 -7.73
C LEU A 904 -15.66 7.40 -7.85
N LEU A 905 -15.57 6.29 -7.11
CA LEU A 905 -16.58 5.24 -7.13
C LEU A 905 -17.93 5.74 -6.59
N PHE A 906 -17.90 6.49 -5.48
CA PHE A 906 -19.09 7.12 -4.90
C PHE A 906 -19.76 8.07 -5.91
N THR A 907 -18.95 8.86 -6.62
CA THR A 907 -19.44 9.79 -7.63
C THR A 907 -20.13 9.07 -8.80
N ILE A 908 -19.53 7.99 -9.30
CA ILE A 908 -20.13 7.17 -10.38
C ILE A 908 -21.48 6.57 -9.93
N LYS A 909 -21.57 6.08 -8.69
CA LYS A 909 -22.81 5.50 -8.16
C LYS A 909 -23.94 6.53 -8.04
N ASN A 910 -23.60 7.78 -7.74
CA ASN A 910 -24.56 8.86 -7.48
C ASN A 910 -24.58 9.90 -8.62
N ILE A 911 -24.22 9.48 -9.84
CA ILE A 911 -23.95 10.40 -10.94
C ILE A 911 -25.13 11.29 -11.32
N GLU A 912 -26.37 10.80 -11.18
CA GLU A 912 -27.58 11.56 -11.52
C GLU A 912 -27.75 12.78 -10.61
N LYS A 913 -27.75 12.57 -9.28
CA LYS A 913 -27.82 13.64 -8.27
C LYS A 913 -26.63 14.60 -8.35
N ILE A 914 -25.44 14.07 -8.63
CA ILE A 914 -24.25 14.91 -8.78
C ILE A 914 -24.34 15.74 -10.05
N ASN A 915 -24.78 15.18 -11.18
CA ASN A 915 -24.92 15.93 -12.41
C ASN A 915 -25.95 17.06 -12.26
N GLU A 916 -27.04 16.85 -11.53
CA GLU A 916 -28.01 17.89 -11.18
C GLU A 916 -27.36 19.04 -10.38
N LYS A 917 -26.55 18.71 -9.35
CA LYS A 917 -25.79 19.71 -8.57
C LYS A 917 -24.83 20.55 -9.44
N TYR A 918 -24.28 19.98 -10.52
CA TYR A 918 -23.34 20.67 -11.41
C TYR A 918 -24.00 21.29 -12.64
N LYS A 919 -25.33 21.18 -12.82
CA LYS A 919 -26.05 21.61 -14.02
C LYS A 919 -25.73 23.05 -14.44
N THR A 920 -25.87 24.01 -13.53
CA THR A 920 -25.58 25.43 -13.82
C THR A 920 -24.12 25.67 -14.20
N LYS A 921 -23.18 24.96 -13.58
CA LYS A 921 -21.75 25.07 -13.90
C LYS A 921 -21.45 24.48 -15.28
N TYR A 922 -22.08 23.37 -15.60
CA TYR A 922 -22.00 22.72 -16.91
C TYR A 922 -22.57 23.62 -18.01
N GLU A 923 -23.74 24.24 -17.79
CA GLU A 923 -24.36 25.16 -18.74
C GLU A 923 -23.48 26.39 -18.99
N LYS A 924 -22.93 27.01 -17.93
CA LYS A 924 -21.97 28.11 -18.07
C LYS A 924 -20.74 27.69 -18.89
N PHE A 925 -20.18 26.52 -18.61
CA PHE A 925 -19.04 25.98 -19.35
C PHE A 925 -19.38 25.78 -20.83
N ARG A 926 -20.52 25.17 -21.15
CA ARG A 926 -20.95 24.99 -22.55
C ARG A 926 -21.20 26.32 -23.25
N ASN A 927 -21.84 27.28 -22.59
CA ASN A 927 -22.10 28.60 -23.17
C ASN A 927 -20.79 29.32 -23.51
N GLN A 928 -19.76 29.14 -22.68
CA GLN A 928 -18.45 29.75 -22.90
C GLN A 928 -17.64 29.04 -24.01
N PHE A 929 -17.65 27.71 -24.07
CA PHE A 929 -16.72 26.96 -24.92
C PHE A 929 -17.35 26.24 -26.12
N CYS A 930 -18.69 26.12 -26.17
CA CYS A 930 -19.40 25.34 -27.19
C CYS A 930 -20.54 26.12 -27.86
N SER A 931 -20.62 27.44 -27.68
CA SER A 931 -21.67 28.28 -28.27
C SER A 931 -21.71 28.24 -29.81
N HIS A 932 -20.57 27.98 -30.46
CA HIS A 932 -20.47 27.90 -31.92
C HIS A 932 -20.59 26.46 -32.47
N GLU A 933 -20.79 25.45 -31.61
CA GLU A 933 -20.91 24.06 -32.02
C GLU A 933 -22.33 23.78 -32.55
N SER A 934 -22.58 24.15 -33.81
CA SER A 934 -23.88 24.10 -34.48
C SER A 934 -24.21 22.76 -35.13
N GLY A 935 -23.22 21.87 -35.28
CA GLY A 935 -23.34 20.65 -36.09
C GLY A 935 -23.05 20.86 -37.58
N ASN A 936 -22.72 22.08 -38.00
CA ASN A 936 -22.51 22.44 -39.40
C ASN A 936 -21.10 23.01 -39.70
N ALA A 937 -20.14 22.86 -38.79
CA ALA A 937 -18.80 23.44 -38.92
C ALA A 937 -18.07 22.91 -40.17
N SER A 938 -18.27 21.64 -40.55
CA SER A 938 -17.74 21.07 -41.79
C SER A 938 -18.32 21.74 -43.04
N LEU A 939 -19.63 22.03 -43.03
CA LEU A 939 -20.31 22.69 -44.14
C LEU A 939 -19.86 24.15 -44.27
N GLU A 940 -19.82 24.88 -43.15
CA GLU A 940 -19.33 26.26 -43.11
C GLU A 940 -17.86 26.35 -43.57
N THR A 941 -17.04 25.37 -43.16
CA THR A 941 -15.65 25.24 -43.66
C THR A 941 -15.62 25.07 -45.19
N ILE A 942 -16.49 24.24 -45.76
CA ILE A 942 -16.55 24.05 -47.22
C ILE A 942 -17.00 25.33 -47.93
N ASN A 943 -17.91 26.11 -47.35
CA ASN A 943 -18.31 27.41 -47.88
C ASN A 943 -17.12 28.37 -47.98
N ILE A 944 -16.25 28.40 -46.96
CA ILE A 944 -14.99 29.18 -46.98
C ILE A 944 -14.09 28.72 -48.14
N LEU A 945 -13.92 27.40 -48.32
CA LEU A 945 -13.12 26.85 -49.42
C LEU A 945 -13.71 27.23 -50.79
N ASN A 946 -15.03 27.28 -50.90
CA ASN A 946 -15.74 27.68 -52.12
C ASN A 946 -15.60 29.17 -52.44
N ARG A 947 -15.60 30.05 -51.44
CA ARG A 947 -15.29 31.48 -51.63
C ARG A 947 -13.91 31.67 -52.27
N PHE A 948 -12.90 30.96 -51.76
CA PHE A 948 -11.57 30.96 -52.36
C PHE A 948 -11.58 30.47 -53.82
N ARG A 949 -12.32 29.39 -54.14
CA ARG A 949 -12.44 28.90 -55.52
C ARG A 949 -13.01 29.95 -56.47
N LYS A 950 -13.94 30.78 -55.99
CA LYS A 950 -14.57 31.87 -56.75
C LYS A 950 -13.71 33.15 -56.82
N GLY A 951 -12.59 33.20 -56.12
CA GLY A 951 -11.73 34.39 -56.03
C GLY A 951 -12.30 35.48 -55.12
N GLU A 952 -13.28 35.16 -54.28
CA GLU A 952 -13.87 36.07 -53.32
C GLU A 952 -12.90 36.33 -52.16
N LYS A 953 -12.91 37.55 -51.60
CA LYS A 953 -12.19 37.84 -50.36
C LYS A 953 -12.76 37.02 -49.21
N ILE A 954 -11.89 36.45 -48.41
CA ILE A 954 -12.25 35.76 -47.17
C ILE A 954 -12.06 36.76 -46.04
N GLU A 955 -13.09 37.55 -45.80
CA GLU A 955 -13.25 38.37 -44.60
C GLU A 955 -13.59 37.48 -43.42
#